data_AF-A0A7R9AHK2-F1
#
_entry.id   AF-A0A7R9AHK2-F1
#
_cell.length_a   1.000
_cell.length_b   1.000
_cell.length_c   1.000
_cell.angle_alpha   90.00
_cell.angle_beta   90.00
_cell.angle_gamma   90.00
#
_symmetry.space_group_name_H-M   'P 1'
#
loop_
_entity.id
_entity.type
_entity.pdbx_description
1 polymer ?
#
loop_
_entity_poly.entity_id
_entity_poly.type
_entity_poly.pdbx_seq_one_letter_code
_entity_poly.pdbx_strand_id
1 'polypeptide(L)'
;MLGVGLAHPQSVECVILSTCNRTELYVASPVTNVTQVATQFLAHYAQLSSAEVESYLYSYQNHLAAQHLFQVASGMESMVLGETQISGQIKEALFDAEKMGTVSTHLQQLFQRSFRAAKEVRSSTLIGSQVVSMPSMVARLSNKIFGDMQEVSLLFVGAGEMIEHCANYLVPLKPKTIYVANRSRNNAQLLVENWAPSLQVTLVSLEAIAQVLPMVDLVVSSTAADATLISYAMVEAALKRRQFKPMMFVDLAVPRDVDEQVRRLNDVYLYTVDDLGSLIQGNLESRTKALAGAREINWAEPMLMSAKPSKLCMKISTDVPYFIGGIFIMKSSMRSKLAQLQTRLTEVNSLLAREDATADLDQFRKLGREHAELTPVVALYEAYCQAENDLETALEMANDDQLYEFAQEEIVFVKTRMEQITLDLQKELLPKDPNDDKNVILEIRAGTGGDESALFAGDLLRMYMRYAERLRWQVEYMSESGSDLGGYKEVIIRIAGLGAYSRLKFESGGHRVQRVPETETQGRVHTSACTVAVMPEADELDDIQINSDDLRVDVFRASGAGGQHVNKTESAVRLTHLPTGIVVECQDERSQHKNKDRAMKVLATRLKDKQIREQQASQAATRKSLIGSGDRSERIRTYNFPQGRMTDHRINLTLYKLDFIMDGDLDELLTALSSEHQAEMTVLRQILECTKLLGSVVPGVVVVNGARVPGTSFVLDPIQAAFNLSTMIRWLDYNDTWLAEEWGHPSDNIGGILSVADWLSRQALASGKKPLTMKVVLTAMIKAYEIQGCIALENAFNQVGLDHVVLVKVATTAVVAQLLGLTRDEMINAVSLAWIDGHALRIYRQAPNTGSRQSWAAGDAASRAVRLAFIAKTGEMGYPSALTAKDWGFYDALFKGKPLLFQRPYGSYVLENILFKVSYPSEFHAQTAVEAALILHEQLKKSGKTSDQIKRVTIRTHDAVLRIIDKKGPLNNRSDRGHCIQYLVAIPLIFGRLSSTDFEDSVASDPRIDRLRSKMRCIEDKLFTADYHDPKKRSIANALTVELDDGSVLKEVVVEFPLGHIRRRKEGMPKLLEKFKHHLSHRFSEKQQGLILKASLDQAKFEAMPVNEYVDLLVL
;
A
#
# COMPACT_ATOMS: atom_id res chain seq x y z
N MET A 1 -30.16 -36.82 -9.67
CA MET A 1 -29.08 -37.56 -8.97
C MET A 1 -29.05 -37.33 -7.46
N LEU A 2 -29.32 -36.13 -6.89
CA LEU A 2 -29.47 -35.96 -5.43
C LEU A 2 -30.62 -36.79 -4.83
N GLY A 3 -31.77 -36.88 -5.52
CA GLY A 3 -32.88 -37.76 -5.12
C GLY A 3 -32.67 -39.26 -5.40
N VAL A 4 -31.54 -39.65 -6.01
CA VAL A 4 -31.25 -41.05 -6.39
C VAL A 4 -30.03 -41.61 -5.64
N GLY A 5 -29.09 -40.75 -5.22
CA GLY A 5 -27.86 -41.15 -4.50
C GLY A 5 -27.99 -41.23 -2.97
N LEU A 6 -29.08 -40.71 -2.40
CA LEU A 6 -29.42 -40.91 -0.99
C LEU A 6 -30.32 -42.14 -0.88
N ALA A 7 -29.79 -43.23 -0.34
CA ALA A 7 -30.53 -44.45 -0.07
C ALA A 7 -31.58 -44.25 1.05
N HIS A 8 -32.62 -43.44 0.81
CA HIS A 8 -33.92 -43.49 1.50
C HIS A 8 -35.00 -42.70 0.71
N PRO A 9 -36.00 -43.35 0.08
CA PRO A 9 -36.82 -42.70 -0.97
C PRO A 9 -38.01 -41.83 -0.55
N GLN A 10 -38.15 -41.30 0.68
CA GLN A 10 -39.42 -40.63 1.06
C GLN A 10 -39.33 -39.36 1.93
N SER A 11 -38.15 -38.80 2.21
CA SER A 11 -38.08 -37.70 3.17
C SER A 11 -36.96 -36.66 2.94
N VAL A 12 -36.32 -36.66 1.77
CA VAL A 12 -35.32 -35.65 1.41
C VAL A 12 -35.83 -34.72 0.32
N GLU A 13 -35.94 -33.43 0.63
CA GLU A 13 -36.32 -32.38 -0.31
C GLU A 13 -35.10 -31.51 -0.66
N CYS A 14 -35.01 -31.00 -1.88
CA CYS A 14 -33.89 -30.18 -2.34
C CYS A 14 -34.27 -29.12 -3.38
N VAL A 15 -33.71 -27.91 -3.24
CA VAL A 15 -33.78 -26.80 -4.21
C VAL A 15 -32.38 -26.22 -4.45
N ILE A 16 -32.01 -26.01 -5.72
CA ILE A 16 -30.76 -25.35 -6.12
C ILE A 16 -31.09 -23.95 -6.62
N LEU A 17 -30.46 -22.93 -6.04
CA LEU A 17 -30.51 -21.54 -6.49
C LEU A 17 -29.12 -21.16 -7.02
N SER A 18 -29.00 -20.87 -8.30
CA SER A 18 -27.75 -20.37 -8.89
C SER A 18 -27.99 -19.01 -9.54
N THR A 19 -27.11 -18.06 -9.27
CA THR A 19 -27.12 -16.71 -9.86
C THR A 19 -25.69 -16.32 -10.26
N CYS A 20 -25.52 -15.16 -10.90
CA CYS A 20 -24.20 -14.65 -11.29
C CYS A 20 -23.17 -14.53 -10.15
N ASN A 21 -23.63 -14.43 -8.88
CA ASN A 21 -22.76 -14.20 -7.71
C ASN A 21 -22.91 -15.25 -6.59
N ARG A 22 -23.79 -16.25 -6.72
CA ARG A 22 -24.00 -17.26 -5.66
C ARG A 22 -24.51 -18.57 -6.23
N THR A 23 -24.15 -19.67 -5.58
CA THR A 23 -24.83 -20.95 -5.75
C THR A 23 -25.22 -21.49 -4.37
N GLU A 24 -26.51 -21.71 -4.15
CA GLU A 24 -27.09 -22.15 -2.87
C GLU A 24 -27.86 -23.46 -3.06
N LEU A 25 -27.71 -24.38 -2.11
CA LEU A 25 -28.38 -25.67 -2.05
C LEU A 25 -29.19 -25.75 -0.75
N TYR A 26 -30.52 -25.76 -0.87
CA TYR A 26 -31.43 -25.94 0.25
C TYR A 26 -31.86 -27.40 0.34
N VAL A 27 -31.72 -28.01 1.51
CA VAL A 27 -32.05 -29.43 1.72
C VAL A 27 -32.91 -29.58 2.98
N ALA A 28 -34.03 -30.29 2.90
CA ALA A 28 -34.76 -30.75 4.08
C ALA A 28 -34.60 -32.26 4.19
N SER A 29 -34.05 -32.76 5.28
CA SER A 29 -33.79 -34.19 5.47
C SER A 29 -33.89 -34.58 6.95
N PRO A 30 -34.37 -35.79 7.28
CA PRO A 30 -34.33 -36.33 8.64
C PRO A 30 -32.94 -36.88 9.03
N VAL A 31 -31.99 -36.95 8.10
CA VAL A 31 -30.64 -37.51 8.33
C VAL A 31 -29.69 -36.46 8.91
N THR A 32 -28.80 -36.83 9.83
CA THR A 32 -27.90 -35.91 10.55
C THR A 32 -26.67 -35.43 9.76
N ASN A 33 -26.28 -36.10 8.65
CA ASN A 33 -25.07 -35.78 7.86
C ASN A 33 -25.33 -35.07 6.51
N VAL A 34 -26.35 -34.20 6.44
CA VAL A 34 -26.78 -33.53 5.19
C VAL A 34 -25.64 -32.76 4.51
N THR A 35 -24.83 -32.04 5.30
CA THR A 35 -23.70 -31.24 4.79
C THR A 35 -22.68 -32.10 4.05
N GLN A 36 -22.29 -33.24 4.62
CA GLN A 36 -21.28 -34.13 4.05
C GLN A 36 -21.74 -34.74 2.71
N VAL A 37 -23.01 -35.17 2.64
CA VAL A 37 -23.59 -35.73 1.41
C VAL A 37 -23.68 -34.66 0.32
N ALA A 38 -24.07 -33.44 0.69
CA ALA A 38 -24.18 -32.34 -0.25
C ALA A 38 -22.79 -31.90 -0.77
N THR A 39 -21.76 -31.85 0.08
CA THR A 39 -20.37 -31.59 -0.33
C THR A 39 -19.86 -32.66 -1.29
N GLN A 40 -20.11 -33.94 -1.02
CA GLN A 40 -19.72 -35.04 -1.91
C GLN A 40 -20.42 -34.95 -3.27
N PHE A 41 -21.70 -34.58 -3.29
CA PHE A 41 -22.43 -34.36 -4.53
C PHE A 41 -21.83 -33.21 -5.36
N LEU A 42 -21.54 -32.08 -4.71
CA LEU A 42 -20.94 -30.92 -5.39
C LEU A 42 -19.52 -31.21 -5.88
N ALA A 43 -18.71 -31.91 -5.09
CA ALA A 43 -17.38 -32.38 -5.49
C ALA A 43 -17.43 -33.30 -6.71
N HIS A 44 -18.36 -34.25 -6.71
CA HIS A 44 -18.56 -35.14 -7.85
C HIS A 44 -19.03 -34.40 -9.10
N TYR A 45 -19.97 -33.45 -8.96
CA TYR A 45 -20.46 -32.64 -10.07
C TYR A 45 -19.37 -31.74 -10.66
N ALA A 46 -18.57 -31.10 -9.81
CA ALA A 46 -17.51 -30.18 -10.21
C ALA A 46 -16.22 -30.88 -10.67
N GLN A 47 -16.13 -32.21 -10.54
CA GLN A 47 -14.89 -32.99 -10.75
C GLN A 47 -13.72 -32.50 -9.87
N LEU A 48 -14.03 -32.08 -8.64
CA LEU A 48 -13.06 -31.61 -7.65
C LEU A 48 -13.04 -32.56 -6.45
N SER A 49 -11.98 -32.50 -5.64
CA SER A 49 -11.96 -33.21 -4.35
C SER A 49 -12.94 -32.57 -3.36
N SER A 50 -13.45 -33.37 -2.42
CA SER A 50 -14.34 -32.83 -1.38
C SER A 50 -13.67 -31.76 -0.50
N ALA A 51 -12.36 -31.85 -0.28
CA ALA A 51 -11.58 -30.87 0.47
C ALA A 51 -11.48 -29.52 -0.27
N GLU A 52 -11.30 -29.55 -1.59
CA GLU A 52 -11.29 -28.33 -2.40
C GLU A 52 -12.65 -27.64 -2.34
N VAL A 53 -13.75 -28.38 -2.50
CA VAL A 53 -15.10 -27.79 -2.46
C VAL A 53 -15.44 -27.27 -1.06
N GLU A 54 -15.06 -27.97 0.01
CA GLU A 54 -15.34 -27.59 1.39
C GLU A 54 -14.77 -26.21 1.76
N SER A 55 -13.61 -25.84 1.20
CA SER A 55 -13.01 -24.52 1.41
C SER A 55 -13.84 -23.33 0.88
N TYR A 56 -14.80 -23.59 -0.02
CA TYR A 56 -15.69 -22.60 -0.62
C TYR A 56 -17.13 -22.67 -0.08
N LEU A 57 -17.42 -23.63 0.81
CA LEU A 57 -18.75 -23.87 1.33
C LEU A 57 -18.93 -23.25 2.73
N TYR A 58 -20.11 -22.70 2.96
CA TYR A 58 -20.62 -22.40 4.29
C TYR A 58 -22.02 -22.99 4.44
N SER A 59 -22.35 -23.45 5.65
CA SER A 59 -23.64 -24.08 5.91
C SER A 59 -24.42 -23.37 7.00
N TYR A 60 -25.75 -23.33 6.84
CA TYR A 60 -26.68 -22.89 7.87
C TYR A 60 -27.65 -24.03 8.19
N GLN A 61 -28.04 -24.17 9.44
CA GLN A 61 -28.99 -25.20 9.85
C GLN A 61 -30.23 -24.59 10.51
N ASN A 62 -31.35 -25.26 10.35
CA ASN A 62 -32.63 -24.98 10.98
C ASN A 62 -33.10 -23.53 10.74
N HIS A 63 -33.36 -22.79 11.81
CA HIS A 63 -33.86 -21.42 11.76
C HIS A 63 -32.90 -20.47 11.02
N LEU A 64 -31.58 -20.70 11.08
CA LEU A 64 -30.60 -19.88 10.36
C LEU A 64 -30.70 -20.08 8.83
N ALA A 65 -31.00 -21.30 8.38
CA ALA A 65 -31.21 -21.59 6.96
C ALA A 65 -32.48 -20.89 6.44
N ALA A 66 -33.55 -20.91 7.23
CA ALA A 66 -34.80 -20.23 6.91
C ALA A 66 -34.64 -18.70 6.89
N GLN A 67 -33.98 -18.15 7.90
CA GLN A 67 -33.68 -16.71 7.99
C GLN A 67 -32.84 -16.24 6.80
N HIS A 68 -31.83 -17.03 6.40
CA HIS A 68 -31.01 -16.71 5.23
C HIS A 68 -31.87 -16.66 3.96
N LEU A 69 -32.72 -17.67 3.70
CA LEU A 69 -33.61 -17.64 2.54
C LEU A 69 -34.49 -16.38 2.51
N PHE A 70 -34.97 -15.94 3.68
CA PHE A 70 -35.79 -14.75 3.77
C PHE A 70 -35.00 -13.47 3.45
N GLN A 71 -33.76 -13.37 3.92
CA GLN A 71 -32.86 -12.26 3.59
C GLN A 71 -32.52 -12.23 2.10
N VAL A 72 -32.25 -13.38 1.49
CA VAL A 72 -31.98 -13.50 0.04
C VAL A 72 -33.21 -13.11 -0.77
N ALA A 73 -34.39 -13.65 -0.45
CA ALA A 73 -35.65 -13.33 -1.13
C ALA A 73 -36.02 -11.84 -1.02
N SER A 74 -35.68 -11.21 0.11
CA SER A 74 -35.89 -9.78 0.35
C SER A 74 -34.92 -8.88 -0.40
N GLY A 75 -33.85 -9.43 -1.01
CA GLY A 75 -32.78 -8.67 -1.66
C GLY A 75 -31.82 -8.01 -0.68
N MET A 76 -31.81 -8.42 0.60
CA MET A 76 -30.90 -7.90 1.63
C MET A 76 -29.47 -8.41 1.43
N GLU A 77 -29.35 -9.61 0.89
CA GLU A 77 -28.09 -10.26 0.55
C GLU A 77 -27.60 -9.92 -0.88
N SER A 78 -28.37 -9.14 -1.66
CA SER A 78 -27.92 -8.73 -3.00
C SER A 78 -26.79 -7.68 -2.92
N MET A 79 -25.99 -7.61 -3.99
CA MET A 79 -25.07 -6.48 -4.18
C MET A 79 -25.85 -5.16 -4.28
N VAL A 80 -27.01 -5.20 -4.93
CA VAL A 80 -27.97 -4.08 -5.03
C VAL A 80 -29.15 -4.33 -4.09
N LEU A 81 -29.23 -3.56 -3.00
CA LEU A 81 -30.36 -3.66 -2.07
C LEU A 81 -31.69 -3.39 -2.79
N GLY A 82 -32.65 -4.30 -2.61
CA GLY A 82 -33.99 -4.16 -3.17
C GLY A 82 -34.15 -4.69 -4.60
N GLU A 83 -33.11 -5.28 -5.18
CA GLU A 83 -33.17 -5.87 -6.52
C GLU A 83 -34.23 -6.96 -6.64
N THR A 84 -35.09 -6.84 -7.65
CA THR A 84 -36.25 -7.72 -7.86
C THR A 84 -35.89 -9.03 -8.56
N GLN A 85 -34.77 -9.08 -9.30
CA GLN A 85 -34.32 -10.24 -10.08
C GLN A 85 -34.11 -11.49 -9.21
N ILE A 86 -33.48 -11.37 -8.04
CA ILE A 86 -33.24 -12.53 -7.16
C ILE A 86 -34.55 -13.19 -6.71
N SER A 87 -35.60 -12.40 -6.47
CA SER A 87 -36.91 -12.98 -6.13
C SER A 87 -37.55 -13.72 -7.30
N GLY A 88 -37.28 -13.31 -8.55
CA GLY A 88 -37.65 -14.04 -9.76
C GLY A 88 -36.88 -15.37 -9.87
N GLN A 89 -35.57 -15.32 -9.72
CA GLN A 89 -34.69 -16.51 -9.77
C GLN A 89 -35.05 -17.54 -8.68
N ILE A 90 -35.45 -17.11 -7.48
CA ILE A 90 -35.94 -18.01 -6.43
C ILE A 90 -37.26 -18.69 -6.83
N LYS A 91 -38.16 -17.98 -7.54
CA LYS A 91 -39.41 -18.59 -8.04
C LYS A 91 -39.13 -19.61 -9.14
N GLU A 92 -38.21 -19.31 -10.05
CA GLU A 92 -37.77 -20.24 -11.09
C GLU A 92 -37.11 -21.47 -10.50
N ALA A 93 -36.19 -21.29 -9.54
CA ALA A 93 -35.55 -22.39 -8.83
C ALA A 93 -36.56 -23.30 -8.11
N LEU A 94 -37.58 -22.72 -7.47
CA LEU A 94 -38.67 -23.49 -6.86
C LEU A 94 -39.50 -24.23 -7.92
N PHE A 95 -39.87 -23.56 -9.01
CA PHE A 95 -40.65 -24.14 -10.10
C PHE A 95 -39.93 -25.31 -10.77
N ASP A 96 -38.63 -25.18 -11.04
CA ASP A 96 -37.81 -26.24 -11.60
C ASP A 96 -37.71 -27.43 -10.65
N ALA A 97 -37.55 -27.18 -9.35
CA ALA A 97 -37.51 -28.22 -8.33
C ALA A 97 -38.86 -28.94 -8.15
N GLU A 98 -40.00 -28.22 -8.26
CA GLU A 98 -41.34 -28.80 -8.32
C GLU A 98 -41.50 -29.70 -9.55
N LYS A 99 -41.06 -29.25 -10.73
CA LYS A 99 -41.12 -30.01 -11.99
C LYS A 99 -40.25 -31.28 -11.94
N MET A 100 -39.12 -31.23 -11.25
CA MET A 100 -38.22 -32.37 -11.04
C MET A 100 -38.67 -33.31 -9.90
N GLY A 101 -39.72 -32.96 -9.16
CA GLY A 101 -40.22 -33.76 -8.03
C GLY A 101 -39.26 -33.82 -6.84
N THR A 102 -38.35 -32.84 -6.69
CA THR A 102 -37.37 -32.79 -5.60
C THR A 102 -37.84 -31.98 -4.40
N VAL A 103 -39.04 -31.40 -4.44
CA VAL A 103 -39.63 -30.60 -3.37
C VAL A 103 -40.93 -31.24 -2.89
N SER A 104 -41.18 -31.18 -1.58
CA SER A 104 -42.45 -31.59 -0.98
C SER A 104 -42.95 -30.47 -0.03
N THR A 105 -43.73 -30.81 0.98
CA THR A 105 -44.40 -29.84 1.86
C THR A 105 -43.44 -28.89 2.57
N HIS A 106 -42.23 -29.30 2.97
CA HIS A 106 -41.38 -28.49 3.86
C HIS A 106 -40.70 -27.32 3.13
N LEU A 107 -39.95 -27.60 2.06
CA LEU A 107 -39.28 -26.56 1.27
C LEU A 107 -40.30 -25.73 0.48
N GLN A 108 -41.42 -26.31 0.04
CA GLN A 108 -42.47 -25.53 -0.62
C GLN A 108 -43.07 -24.48 0.31
N GLN A 109 -43.43 -24.85 1.54
CA GLN A 109 -43.93 -23.89 2.53
C GLN A 109 -42.88 -22.83 2.91
N LEU A 110 -41.61 -23.24 3.04
CA LEU A 110 -40.52 -22.34 3.38
C LEU A 110 -40.27 -21.28 2.29
N PHE A 111 -40.23 -21.68 1.01
CA PHE A 111 -40.07 -20.75 -0.11
C PHE A 111 -41.31 -19.88 -0.33
N GLN A 112 -42.52 -20.41 -0.16
CA GLN A 112 -43.73 -19.57 -0.23
C GLN A 112 -43.77 -18.49 0.87
N ARG A 113 -43.30 -18.81 2.08
CA ARG A 113 -43.18 -17.83 3.17
C ARG A 113 -42.09 -16.79 2.88
N SER A 114 -40.97 -17.19 2.24
CA SER A 114 -39.91 -16.24 1.88
C SER A 114 -40.42 -15.13 0.95
N PHE A 115 -41.33 -15.44 0.01
CA PHE A 115 -41.94 -14.43 -0.85
C PHE A 115 -42.86 -13.46 -0.10
N ARG A 116 -43.59 -13.93 0.92
CA ARG A 116 -44.44 -13.06 1.75
C ARG A 116 -43.58 -12.11 2.58
N ALA A 117 -42.55 -12.64 3.23
CA ALA A 117 -41.63 -11.86 4.02
C ALA A 117 -40.87 -10.84 3.16
N ALA A 118 -40.42 -11.22 1.96
CA ALA A 118 -39.81 -10.31 1.00
C ALA A 118 -40.75 -9.18 0.57
N LYS A 119 -42.05 -9.48 0.37
CA LYS A 119 -43.06 -8.47 0.04
C LYS A 119 -43.27 -7.49 1.20
N GLU A 120 -43.37 -8.01 2.42
CA GLU A 120 -43.51 -7.22 3.64
C GLU A 120 -42.33 -6.27 3.81
N VAL A 121 -41.10 -6.80 3.82
CA VAL A 121 -39.85 -6.02 3.91
C VAL A 121 -39.77 -4.92 2.86
N ARG A 122 -40.15 -5.20 1.61
CA ARG A 122 -40.13 -4.19 0.54
C ARG A 122 -41.19 -3.10 0.73
N SER A 123 -42.35 -3.45 1.29
CA SER A 123 -43.46 -2.51 1.51
C SER A 123 -43.30 -1.67 2.78
N SER A 124 -42.63 -2.19 3.80
CA SER A 124 -42.49 -1.56 5.12
C SER A 124 -41.14 -0.90 5.36
N THR A 125 -40.14 -1.13 4.50
CA THR A 125 -38.79 -0.56 4.64
C THR A 125 -38.35 0.23 3.41
N LEU A 126 -37.27 1.00 3.58
CA LEU A 126 -36.61 1.75 2.49
C LEU A 126 -35.94 0.84 1.43
N ILE A 127 -35.91 -0.48 1.63
CA ILE A 127 -35.35 -1.43 0.66
C ILE A 127 -36.10 -1.36 -0.68
N GLY A 128 -37.37 -0.92 -0.71
CA GLY A 128 -38.15 -0.75 -1.94
C GLY A 128 -38.07 0.62 -2.64
N SER A 129 -37.49 1.66 -2.01
CA SER A 129 -37.72 3.06 -2.44
C SER A 129 -36.62 3.68 -3.31
N GLN A 130 -35.45 3.05 -3.47
CA GLN A 130 -34.39 3.51 -4.39
C GLN A 130 -33.57 2.32 -4.95
N VAL A 131 -34.09 1.65 -5.98
CA VAL A 131 -33.37 0.55 -6.65
C VAL A 131 -32.42 1.13 -7.70
N VAL A 132 -31.11 0.99 -7.49
CA VAL A 132 -30.07 1.35 -8.46
C VAL A 132 -29.49 0.04 -9.01
N SER A 133 -30.05 -0.46 -10.11
CA SER A 133 -29.63 -1.71 -10.75
C SER A 133 -28.24 -1.61 -11.39
N MET A 134 -27.55 -2.74 -11.55
CA MET A 134 -26.24 -2.81 -12.23
C MET A 134 -26.28 -2.15 -13.64
N PRO A 135 -27.26 -2.46 -14.52
CA PRO A 135 -27.42 -1.77 -15.81
C PRO A 135 -27.61 -0.25 -15.70
N SER A 136 -28.39 0.22 -14.71
CA SER A 136 -28.59 1.66 -14.50
C SER A 136 -27.30 2.36 -14.07
N MET A 137 -26.43 1.65 -13.34
CA MET A 137 -25.12 2.16 -12.93
C MET A 137 -24.12 2.24 -14.08
N VAL A 138 -24.13 1.25 -14.98
CA VAL A 138 -23.33 1.31 -16.21
C VAL A 138 -23.69 2.57 -17.00
N ALA A 139 -24.98 2.85 -17.19
CA ALA A 139 -25.42 4.06 -17.88
C ALA A 139 -25.04 5.34 -17.14
N ARG A 140 -25.21 5.39 -15.81
CA ARG A 140 -24.86 6.56 -15.00
C ARG A 140 -23.36 6.84 -15.00
N LEU A 141 -22.53 5.79 -14.94
CA LEU A 141 -21.07 5.88 -14.98
C LEU A 141 -20.60 6.34 -16.36
N SER A 142 -21.17 5.78 -17.42
CA SER A 142 -20.90 6.16 -18.81
C SER A 142 -21.21 7.65 -19.04
N ASN A 143 -22.38 8.11 -18.59
CA ASN A 143 -22.76 9.52 -18.71
C ASN A 143 -21.87 10.46 -17.87
N LYS A 144 -21.35 10.00 -16.72
CA LYS A 144 -20.41 10.78 -15.90
C LYS A 144 -19.04 10.91 -16.57
N ILE A 145 -18.56 9.87 -17.25
CA ILE A 145 -17.24 9.84 -17.89
C ILE A 145 -17.24 10.61 -19.20
N PHE A 146 -18.25 10.38 -20.05
CA PHE A 146 -18.29 10.96 -21.40
C PHE A 146 -19.10 12.26 -21.49
N GLY A 147 -19.96 12.56 -20.51
CA GLY A 147 -20.78 13.77 -20.49
C GLY A 147 -21.96 13.71 -21.45
N ASP A 148 -21.71 13.87 -22.76
CA ASP A 148 -22.71 13.76 -23.82
C ASP A 148 -22.58 12.43 -24.58
N MET A 149 -23.55 11.54 -24.37
CA MET A 149 -23.56 10.24 -25.03
C MET A 149 -23.76 10.34 -26.54
N GLN A 150 -24.28 11.44 -27.09
CA GLN A 150 -24.50 11.58 -28.53
C GLN A 150 -23.21 11.62 -29.36
N GLU A 151 -22.06 11.86 -28.72
CA GLU A 151 -20.75 11.81 -29.38
C GLU A 151 -20.04 10.45 -29.21
N VAL A 152 -20.59 9.56 -28.37
CA VAL A 152 -19.97 8.30 -27.95
C VAL A 152 -20.34 7.16 -28.89
N SER A 153 -19.35 6.39 -29.32
CA SER A 153 -19.53 5.15 -30.08
C SER A 153 -19.46 3.93 -29.13
N LEU A 154 -20.49 3.10 -29.15
CA LEU A 154 -20.72 2.01 -28.18
C LEU A 154 -20.56 0.64 -28.84
N LEU A 155 -19.93 -0.31 -28.15
CA LEU A 155 -19.90 -1.73 -28.53
C LEU A 155 -20.53 -2.59 -27.44
N PHE A 156 -21.56 -3.35 -27.79
CA PHE A 156 -22.06 -4.46 -26.99
C PHE A 156 -21.39 -5.77 -27.44
N VAL A 157 -20.84 -6.53 -26.49
CA VAL A 157 -20.31 -7.87 -26.73
C VAL A 157 -21.21 -8.88 -26.01
N GLY A 158 -21.97 -9.65 -26.78
CA GLY A 158 -23.05 -10.52 -26.31
C GLY A 158 -24.44 -9.99 -26.67
N ALA A 159 -25.45 -10.84 -26.51
CA ALA A 159 -26.87 -10.52 -26.71
C ALA A 159 -27.78 -11.21 -25.68
N GLY A 160 -27.24 -11.49 -24.49
CA GLY A 160 -28.02 -12.06 -23.38
C GLY A 160 -28.78 -11.00 -22.58
N GLU A 161 -29.54 -11.44 -21.57
CA GLU A 161 -30.39 -10.57 -20.74
C GLU A 161 -29.65 -9.38 -20.12
N MET A 162 -28.40 -9.58 -19.67
CA MET A 162 -27.60 -8.50 -19.07
C MET A 162 -27.28 -7.38 -20.08
N ILE A 163 -26.98 -7.74 -21.33
CA ILE A 163 -26.75 -6.78 -22.41
C ILE A 163 -28.07 -6.08 -22.76
N GLU A 164 -29.17 -6.82 -22.84
CA GLU A 164 -30.49 -6.24 -23.08
C GLU A 164 -30.87 -5.22 -22.01
N HIS A 165 -30.66 -5.53 -20.74
CA HIS A 165 -30.90 -4.59 -19.66
C HIS A 165 -29.99 -3.37 -19.72
N CYS A 166 -28.70 -3.51 -20.06
CA CYS A 166 -27.81 -2.37 -20.26
C CYS A 166 -28.26 -1.50 -21.45
N ALA A 167 -28.72 -2.13 -22.53
CA ALA A 167 -29.25 -1.44 -23.70
C ALA A 167 -30.47 -0.60 -23.35
N ASN A 168 -31.38 -1.08 -22.49
CA ASN A 168 -32.55 -0.32 -22.04
C ASN A 168 -32.21 1.01 -21.35
N TYR A 169 -31.00 1.16 -20.79
CA TYR A 169 -30.55 2.43 -20.20
C TYR A 169 -29.62 3.24 -21.11
N LEU A 170 -28.78 2.59 -21.93
CA LEU A 170 -27.79 3.26 -22.79
C LEU A 170 -28.37 3.71 -24.13
N VAL A 171 -29.25 2.92 -24.76
CA VAL A 171 -29.83 3.22 -26.08
C VAL A 171 -30.71 4.49 -26.06
N PRO A 172 -31.53 4.76 -25.02
CA PRO A 172 -32.30 6.00 -24.93
C PRO A 172 -31.43 7.27 -24.88
N LEU A 173 -30.15 7.16 -24.53
CA LEU A 173 -29.20 8.28 -24.51
C LEU A 173 -28.69 8.65 -25.91
N LYS A 174 -29.12 7.91 -26.95
CA LYS A 174 -28.83 8.16 -28.38
C LYS A 174 -27.34 8.24 -28.72
N PRO A 175 -26.55 7.20 -28.44
CA PRO A 175 -25.15 7.16 -28.83
C PRO A 175 -24.94 7.30 -30.34
N LYS A 176 -23.80 7.87 -30.73
CA LYS A 176 -23.45 8.21 -32.13
C LYS A 176 -23.55 7.01 -33.06
N THR A 177 -22.99 5.88 -32.63
CA THR A 177 -22.98 4.63 -33.37
C THR A 177 -22.96 3.47 -32.38
N ILE A 178 -23.72 2.42 -32.66
CA ILE A 178 -23.78 1.22 -31.83
C ILE A 178 -23.29 0.02 -32.64
N TYR A 179 -22.37 -0.73 -32.09
CA TYR A 179 -21.91 -2.01 -32.61
C TYR A 179 -22.42 -3.12 -31.70
N VAL A 180 -22.89 -4.23 -32.27
CA VAL A 180 -23.29 -5.42 -31.51
C VAL A 180 -22.52 -6.61 -32.03
N ALA A 181 -21.60 -7.13 -31.22
CA ALA A 181 -20.81 -8.31 -31.49
C ALA A 181 -21.42 -9.51 -30.78
N ASN A 182 -21.81 -10.55 -31.52
CA ASN A 182 -22.36 -11.76 -30.93
C ASN A 182 -22.03 -13.00 -31.77
N ARG A 183 -22.04 -14.18 -31.12
CA ARG A 183 -21.82 -15.48 -31.80
C ARG A 183 -22.95 -15.80 -32.79
N SER A 184 -24.20 -15.48 -32.43
CA SER A 184 -25.39 -15.69 -33.27
C SER A 184 -25.90 -14.36 -33.81
N ARG A 185 -25.89 -14.21 -35.14
CA ARG A 185 -26.42 -13.03 -35.83
C ARG A 185 -27.93 -12.85 -35.59
N ASN A 186 -28.69 -13.95 -35.48
CA ASN A 186 -30.12 -13.91 -35.19
C ASN A 186 -30.41 -13.31 -33.81
N ASN A 187 -29.67 -13.71 -32.77
CA ASN A 187 -29.88 -13.17 -31.42
C ASN A 187 -29.50 -11.69 -31.34
N ALA A 188 -28.46 -11.27 -32.08
CA ALA A 188 -28.10 -9.87 -32.19
C ALA A 188 -29.17 -9.06 -32.95
N GLN A 189 -29.84 -9.65 -33.94
CA GLN A 189 -30.98 -9.05 -34.63
C GLN A 189 -32.18 -8.86 -33.69
N LEU A 190 -32.58 -9.91 -32.96
CA LEU A 190 -33.68 -9.84 -32.00
C LEU A 190 -33.48 -8.74 -30.94
N LEU A 191 -32.24 -8.59 -30.45
CA LEU A 191 -31.90 -7.55 -29.48
C LEU A 191 -32.16 -6.12 -30.03
N VAL A 192 -31.89 -5.90 -31.32
CA VAL A 192 -31.98 -4.56 -31.95
C VAL A 192 -33.33 -4.26 -32.59
N GLU A 193 -34.21 -5.26 -32.75
CA GLU A 193 -35.54 -5.10 -33.36
C GLU A 193 -36.41 -4.05 -32.66
N ASN A 194 -36.24 -3.88 -31.35
CA ASN A 194 -37.00 -2.94 -30.53
C ASN A 194 -36.34 -1.55 -30.40
N TRP A 195 -35.21 -1.30 -31.06
CA TRP A 195 -34.49 -0.02 -30.96
C TRP A 195 -34.99 0.99 -32.01
N ALA A 196 -34.83 2.29 -31.73
CA ALA A 196 -35.32 3.34 -32.61
C ALA A 196 -34.65 3.28 -34.01
N PRO A 197 -35.41 3.35 -35.14
CA PRO A 197 -34.85 3.26 -36.50
C PRO A 197 -33.85 4.35 -36.87
N SER A 198 -33.82 5.45 -36.12
CA SER A 198 -32.90 6.58 -36.32
C SER A 198 -31.48 6.33 -35.82
N LEU A 199 -31.22 5.21 -35.14
CA LEU A 199 -29.90 4.87 -34.59
C LEU A 199 -29.04 4.15 -35.61
N GLN A 200 -27.76 4.52 -35.69
CA GLN A 200 -26.80 3.82 -36.54
C GLN A 200 -26.27 2.57 -35.84
N VAL A 201 -26.86 1.41 -36.15
CA VAL A 201 -26.50 0.12 -35.53
C VAL A 201 -25.81 -0.80 -36.54
N THR A 202 -24.64 -1.34 -36.18
CA THR A 202 -23.88 -2.28 -37.01
C THR A 202 -23.69 -3.61 -36.28
N LEU A 203 -24.15 -4.70 -36.90
CA LEU A 203 -23.94 -6.05 -36.37
C LEU A 203 -22.60 -6.59 -36.86
N VAL A 204 -21.77 -7.08 -35.94
CA VAL A 204 -20.43 -7.62 -36.23
C VAL A 204 -20.27 -9.02 -35.62
N SER A 205 -19.34 -9.81 -36.17
CA SER A 205 -18.98 -11.10 -35.56
C SER A 205 -17.98 -10.90 -34.41
N LEU A 206 -17.82 -11.90 -33.55
CA LEU A 206 -16.87 -11.82 -32.42
C LEU A 206 -15.43 -11.67 -32.91
N GLU A 207 -15.07 -12.27 -34.05
CA GLU A 207 -13.73 -12.18 -34.64
C GLU A 207 -13.41 -10.76 -35.17
N ALA A 208 -14.45 -9.97 -35.46
CA ALA A 208 -14.31 -8.60 -35.93
C ALA A 208 -14.10 -7.57 -34.81
N ILE A 209 -14.17 -7.97 -33.52
CA ILE A 209 -14.02 -7.05 -32.38
C ILE A 209 -12.72 -6.24 -32.48
N ALA A 210 -11.59 -6.87 -32.80
CA ALA A 210 -10.29 -6.20 -32.93
C ALA A 210 -10.27 -5.09 -33.99
N GLN A 211 -11.12 -5.19 -35.02
CA GLN A 211 -11.24 -4.18 -36.09
C GLN A 211 -12.14 -3.01 -35.66
N VAL A 212 -13.13 -3.28 -34.80
CA VAL A 212 -14.10 -2.29 -34.30
C VAL A 212 -13.57 -1.51 -33.11
N LEU A 213 -12.73 -2.11 -32.27
CA LEU A 213 -12.15 -1.48 -31.07
C LEU A 213 -11.56 -0.07 -31.31
N PRO A 214 -10.81 0.21 -32.40
CA PRO A 214 -10.32 1.56 -32.68
C PRO A 214 -11.43 2.62 -32.87
N MET A 215 -12.65 2.21 -33.21
CA MET A 215 -13.77 3.10 -33.56
C MET A 215 -14.74 3.34 -32.39
N VAL A 216 -14.56 2.68 -31.26
CA VAL A 216 -15.50 2.71 -30.13
C VAL A 216 -14.87 3.34 -28.89
N ASP A 217 -15.71 4.00 -28.09
CA ASP A 217 -15.31 4.72 -26.89
C ASP A 217 -15.73 3.96 -25.62
N LEU A 218 -16.87 3.26 -25.69
CA LEU A 218 -17.43 2.44 -24.61
C LEU A 218 -17.67 1.00 -25.10
N VAL A 219 -17.21 0.03 -24.32
CA VAL A 219 -17.44 -1.40 -24.53
C VAL A 219 -18.16 -1.97 -23.32
N VAL A 220 -19.28 -2.66 -23.55
CA VAL A 220 -20.02 -3.40 -22.52
C VAL A 220 -20.08 -4.87 -22.93
N SER A 221 -19.46 -5.75 -22.16
CA SER A 221 -19.38 -7.18 -22.44
C SER A 221 -20.13 -8.01 -21.41
N SER A 222 -20.86 -9.01 -21.87
CA SER A 222 -21.45 -10.07 -21.03
C SER A 222 -21.73 -11.27 -21.91
N THR A 223 -20.81 -12.22 -21.91
CA THR A 223 -20.96 -13.50 -22.61
C THR A 223 -20.76 -14.70 -21.68
N ALA A 224 -21.04 -15.88 -22.21
CA ALA A 224 -20.75 -17.16 -21.56
C ALA A 224 -19.53 -17.84 -22.23
N ALA A 225 -18.54 -17.05 -22.66
CA ALA A 225 -17.32 -17.58 -23.25
C ALA A 225 -16.40 -18.16 -22.16
N ASP A 226 -15.78 -19.31 -22.46
CA ASP A 226 -14.87 -19.98 -21.53
C ASP A 226 -13.45 -19.36 -21.53
N ALA A 227 -13.21 -18.35 -22.37
CA ALA A 227 -11.94 -17.67 -22.54
C ALA A 227 -12.14 -16.18 -22.88
N THR A 228 -11.12 -15.39 -22.59
CA THR A 228 -11.11 -13.95 -22.81
C THR A 228 -11.26 -13.60 -24.30
N LEU A 229 -12.23 -12.74 -24.62
CA LEU A 229 -12.52 -12.30 -25.98
C LEU A 229 -11.72 -11.05 -26.38
N ILE A 230 -11.37 -10.20 -25.41
CA ILE A 230 -10.63 -8.95 -25.62
C ILE A 230 -9.31 -9.03 -24.85
N SER A 231 -8.21 -9.21 -25.57
CA SER A 231 -6.87 -9.31 -24.99
C SER A 231 -6.16 -7.97 -24.82
N TYR A 232 -5.14 -7.92 -23.95
CA TYR A 232 -4.27 -6.76 -23.78
C TYR A 232 -3.73 -6.21 -25.11
N ALA A 233 -3.21 -7.09 -25.98
CA ALA A 233 -2.61 -6.70 -27.25
C ALA A 233 -3.63 -6.04 -28.21
N MET A 234 -4.88 -6.50 -28.21
CA MET A 234 -5.95 -5.90 -29.03
C MET A 234 -6.25 -4.47 -28.58
N VAL A 235 -6.34 -4.23 -27.28
CA VAL A 235 -6.63 -2.89 -26.73
C VAL A 235 -5.45 -1.96 -26.92
N GLU A 236 -4.22 -2.43 -26.69
CA GLU A 236 -3.01 -1.62 -26.91
C GLU A 236 -2.87 -1.18 -28.37
N ALA A 237 -3.15 -2.10 -29.33
CA ALA A 237 -3.16 -1.77 -30.75
C ALA A 237 -4.26 -0.77 -31.12
N ALA A 238 -5.44 -0.87 -30.49
CA ALA A 238 -6.53 0.07 -30.70
C ALA A 238 -6.18 1.48 -30.18
N LEU A 239 -5.60 1.60 -28.99
CA LEU A 239 -5.16 2.89 -28.44
C LEU A 239 -4.12 3.58 -29.32
N LYS A 240 -3.14 2.84 -29.84
CA LYS A 240 -2.12 3.37 -30.76
C LYS A 240 -2.77 3.98 -32.01
N ARG A 241 -3.80 3.34 -32.56
CA ARG A 241 -4.57 3.87 -33.72
C ARG A 241 -5.45 5.06 -33.34
N ARG A 242 -5.91 5.12 -32.10
CA ARG A 242 -6.75 6.19 -31.55
C ARG A 242 -5.96 7.39 -31.01
N GLN A 243 -4.63 7.42 -31.20
CA GLN A 243 -3.74 8.43 -30.63
C GLN A 243 -3.92 8.59 -29.11
N PHE A 244 -4.12 7.47 -28.40
CA PHE A 244 -4.28 7.42 -26.95
C PHE A 244 -5.52 8.17 -26.40
N LYS A 245 -6.58 8.32 -27.20
CA LYS A 245 -7.88 8.75 -26.67
C LYS A 245 -8.45 7.71 -25.70
N PRO A 246 -9.02 8.13 -24.55
CA PRO A 246 -9.52 7.22 -23.54
C PRO A 246 -10.57 6.24 -24.06
N MET A 247 -10.60 5.03 -23.47
CA MET A 247 -11.62 4.01 -23.70
C MET A 247 -12.15 3.47 -22.37
N MET A 248 -13.45 3.17 -22.33
CA MET A 248 -14.10 2.56 -21.17
C MET A 248 -14.59 1.15 -21.51
N PHE A 249 -14.27 0.20 -20.63
CA PHE A 249 -14.71 -1.19 -20.70
C PHE A 249 -15.50 -1.52 -19.44
N VAL A 250 -16.64 -2.18 -19.65
CA VAL A 250 -17.51 -2.69 -18.60
C VAL A 250 -17.71 -4.18 -18.83
N ASP A 251 -17.00 -4.99 -18.04
CA ASP A 251 -17.03 -6.44 -18.14
C ASP A 251 -17.98 -7.05 -17.10
N LEU A 252 -19.12 -7.53 -17.61
CA LEU A 252 -20.18 -8.17 -16.84
C LEU A 252 -20.21 -9.70 -17.03
N ALA A 253 -19.16 -10.30 -17.61
CA ALA A 253 -19.07 -11.73 -17.85
C ALA A 253 -18.37 -12.50 -16.73
N VAL A 254 -18.78 -13.76 -16.54
CA VAL A 254 -18.13 -14.72 -15.63
C VAL A 254 -18.12 -16.10 -16.34
N PRO A 255 -16.98 -16.60 -16.84
CA PRO A 255 -15.63 -16.01 -16.84
C PRO A 255 -15.50 -14.69 -17.62
N ARG A 256 -14.42 -13.94 -17.39
CA ARG A 256 -14.24 -12.57 -17.93
C ARG A 256 -14.02 -12.54 -19.44
N ASP A 257 -14.71 -11.61 -20.10
CA ASP A 257 -14.55 -11.34 -21.53
C ASP A 257 -13.33 -10.47 -21.80
N VAL A 258 -12.88 -9.65 -20.84
CA VAL A 258 -11.75 -8.71 -20.99
C VAL A 258 -10.56 -9.12 -20.10
N ASP A 259 -9.37 -9.10 -20.68
CA ASP A 259 -8.11 -9.42 -19.99
C ASP A 259 -7.82 -8.39 -18.88
N GLU A 260 -7.58 -8.85 -17.65
CA GLU A 260 -7.29 -7.97 -16.50
C GLU A 260 -6.04 -7.09 -16.74
N GLN A 261 -5.08 -7.54 -17.56
CA GLN A 261 -3.89 -6.75 -17.87
C GLN A 261 -4.22 -5.44 -18.58
N VAL A 262 -5.38 -5.36 -19.26
CA VAL A 262 -5.86 -4.14 -19.94
C VAL A 262 -5.93 -2.95 -18.97
N ARG A 263 -6.19 -3.20 -17.68
CA ARG A 263 -6.22 -2.18 -16.63
C ARG A 263 -4.90 -1.43 -16.45
N ARG A 264 -3.77 -1.98 -16.90
CA ARG A 264 -2.43 -1.35 -16.80
C ARG A 264 -2.18 -0.27 -17.85
N LEU A 265 -3.07 -0.10 -18.83
CA LEU A 265 -2.93 0.90 -19.89
C LEU A 265 -3.39 2.28 -19.38
N ASN A 266 -2.55 3.31 -19.55
CA ASN A 266 -2.74 4.64 -18.95
C ASN A 266 -3.98 5.42 -19.45
N ASP A 267 -4.68 4.94 -20.48
CA ASP A 267 -5.85 5.58 -21.10
C ASP A 267 -7.06 4.63 -21.19
N VAL A 268 -7.12 3.62 -20.32
CA VAL A 268 -8.22 2.64 -20.30
C VAL A 268 -8.85 2.55 -18.92
N TYR A 269 -10.17 2.64 -18.88
CA TYR A 269 -10.97 2.37 -17.69
C TYR A 269 -11.62 1.00 -17.82
N LEU A 270 -11.22 0.03 -16.98
CA LEU A 270 -11.85 -1.29 -16.91
C LEU A 270 -12.63 -1.45 -15.60
N TYR A 271 -13.94 -1.59 -15.73
CA TYR A 271 -14.87 -1.86 -14.64
C TYR A 271 -15.45 -3.26 -14.75
N THR A 272 -15.30 -4.04 -13.70
CA THR A 272 -15.87 -5.38 -13.57
C THR A 272 -17.19 -5.34 -12.81
N VAL A 273 -17.89 -6.48 -12.77
CA VAL A 273 -19.06 -6.68 -11.88
C VAL A 273 -18.75 -6.28 -10.44
N ASP A 274 -17.57 -6.65 -9.93
CA ASP A 274 -17.14 -6.35 -8.55
C ASP A 274 -16.88 -4.86 -8.35
N ASP A 275 -16.24 -4.20 -9.32
CA ASP A 275 -15.95 -2.76 -9.25
C ASP A 275 -17.26 -1.96 -9.21
N LEU A 276 -18.22 -2.31 -10.07
CA LEU A 276 -19.55 -1.71 -10.07
C LEU A 276 -20.30 -2.01 -8.77
N GLY A 277 -20.17 -3.22 -8.23
CA GLY A 277 -20.71 -3.60 -6.92
C GLY A 277 -20.15 -2.71 -5.79
N SER A 278 -18.84 -2.47 -5.78
CA SER A 278 -18.19 -1.58 -4.80
C SER A 278 -18.67 -0.13 -4.90
N LEU A 279 -18.89 0.37 -6.12
CA LEU A 279 -19.42 1.72 -6.38
C LEU A 279 -20.86 1.88 -5.89
N ILE A 280 -21.67 0.81 -5.95
CA ILE A 280 -23.04 0.79 -5.41
C ILE A 280 -23.03 0.71 -3.88
N GLN A 281 -22.05 0.01 -3.29
CA GLN A 281 -21.88 -0.12 -1.84
C GLN A 281 -21.50 1.19 -1.12
N GLY A 282 -21.08 2.23 -1.84
CA GLY A 282 -20.74 3.56 -1.29
C GLY A 282 -21.87 4.27 -0.53
N ASN A 283 -23.10 3.78 -0.55
CA ASN A 283 -24.24 4.26 0.25
C ASN A 283 -24.44 3.46 1.56
N LEU A 284 -23.37 3.28 2.34
CA LEU A 284 -23.37 2.54 3.61
C LEU A 284 -24.45 3.01 4.60
N GLU A 285 -24.72 4.31 4.68
CA GLU A 285 -25.75 4.86 5.59
C GLU A 285 -27.18 4.45 5.18
N SER A 286 -27.51 4.49 3.89
CA SER A 286 -28.81 4.05 3.38
C SER A 286 -28.98 2.53 3.55
N ARG A 287 -27.90 1.76 3.33
CA ARG A 287 -27.85 0.31 3.57
C ARG A 287 -28.05 -0.03 5.05
N THR A 288 -27.35 0.65 5.94
CA THR A 288 -27.45 0.40 7.39
C THR A 288 -28.83 0.76 7.93
N LYS A 289 -29.42 1.88 7.49
CA LYS A 289 -30.79 2.27 7.86
C LYS A 289 -31.86 1.31 7.30
N ALA A 290 -31.72 0.90 6.04
CA ALA A 290 -32.65 -0.03 5.40
C ALA A 290 -32.56 -1.45 6.03
N LEU A 291 -31.35 -1.92 6.35
CA LEU A 291 -31.12 -3.18 7.04
C LEU A 291 -31.56 -3.14 8.52
N ALA A 292 -31.45 -2.00 9.21
CA ALA A 292 -31.94 -1.84 10.58
C ALA A 292 -33.47 -1.99 10.64
N GLY A 293 -34.21 -1.32 9.75
CA GLY A 293 -35.67 -1.46 9.66
C GLY A 293 -36.13 -2.87 9.28
N ALA A 294 -35.38 -3.57 8.43
CA ALA A 294 -35.68 -4.96 8.07
C ALA A 294 -35.35 -5.96 9.20
N ARG A 295 -34.39 -5.65 10.08
CA ARG A 295 -34.06 -6.47 11.27
C ARG A 295 -35.08 -6.33 12.40
N GLU A 296 -35.85 -5.24 12.43
CA GLU A 296 -36.96 -5.04 13.38
C GLU A 296 -38.25 -5.76 12.98
N ILE A 297 -38.35 -6.25 11.73
CA ILE A 297 -39.48 -7.09 11.31
C ILE A 297 -39.41 -8.40 12.09
N ASN A 298 -40.50 -8.75 12.77
CA ASN A 298 -40.57 -9.95 13.57
C ASN A 298 -40.65 -11.19 12.67
N TRP A 299 -39.50 -11.80 12.37
CA TRP A 299 -39.38 -13.04 11.59
C TRP A 299 -39.88 -14.28 12.37
N ALA A 300 -40.19 -14.13 13.67
CA ALA A 300 -40.50 -15.22 14.58
C ALA A 300 -42.00 -15.53 14.63
N GLU A 301 -42.45 -16.36 13.69
CA GLU A 301 -43.37 -17.44 14.05
C GLU A 301 -42.56 -18.74 14.18
N PRO A 302 -42.66 -19.48 15.30
CA PRO A 302 -41.92 -20.73 15.47
C PRO A 302 -42.33 -21.75 14.40
N MET A 303 -41.39 -22.19 13.56
CA MET A 303 -41.58 -23.36 12.71
C MET A 303 -41.65 -24.61 13.61
N LEU A 304 -42.86 -25.07 13.91
CA LEU A 304 -43.10 -26.46 14.28
C LEU A 304 -43.09 -27.30 13.00
N MET A 305 -41.91 -27.44 12.39
CA MET A 305 -41.69 -28.42 11.33
C MET A 305 -41.01 -29.66 11.90
N SER A 306 -41.60 -30.83 11.65
CA SER A 306 -41.08 -32.12 12.12
C SER A 306 -39.72 -32.50 11.51
N ALA A 307 -39.33 -31.86 10.39
CA ALA A 307 -38.04 -32.03 9.73
C ALA A 307 -37.15 -30.79 9.91
N LYS A 308 -35.85 -31.01 10.14
CA LYS A 308 -34.82 -29.99 10.35
C LYS A 308 -34.20 -29.56 9.01
N PRO A 309 -34.53 -28.38 8.43
CA PRO A 309 -33.94 -27.95 7.16
C PRO A 309 -32.47 -27.59 7.35
N SER A 310 -31.62 -27.95 6.40
CA SER A 310 -30.20 -27.61 6.33
C SER A 310 -29.90 -26.95 5.00
N LYS A 311 -29.17 -25.84 5.02
CA LYS A 311 -28.74 -25.12 3.83
C LYS A 311 -27.22 -25.25 3.69
N LEU A 312 -26.78 -25.59 2.50
CA LEU A 312 -25.39 -25.50 2.08
C LEU A 312 -25.25 -24.40 1.04
N CYS A 313 -24.26 -23.53 1.17
CA CYS A 313 -24.04 -22.40 0.27
C CYS A 313 -22.60 -22.37 -0.21
N MET A 314 -22.40 -22.18 -1.52
CA MET A 314 -21.08 -22.01 -2.11
C MET A 314 -20.86 -20.52 -2.38
N LYS A 315 -19.81 -19.97 -1.77
CA LYS A 315 -19.42 -18.57 -1.96
C LYS A 315 -18.39 -18.51 -3.09
N ILE A 316 -18.74 -17.88 -4.21
CA ILE A 316 -17.75 -17.38 -5.16
C ILE A 316 -17.46 -15.93 -4.73
N SER A 317 -16.40 -15.71 -3.96
CA SER A 317 -16.03 -14.37 -3.53
C SER A 317 -14.52 -14.26 -3.36
N THR A 318 -13.93 -13.45 -4.23
CA THR A 318 -12.63 -12.80 -4.02
C THR A 318 -12.83 -11.61 -3.07
N ASP A 319 -12.20 -11.69 -1.91
CA ASP A 319 -11.94 -10.61 -0.93
C ASP A 319 -13.12 -9.94 -0.18
N VAL A 320 -13.42 -10.43 1.03
CA VAL A 320 -13.79 -9.59 2.20
C VAL A 320 -13.28 -10.25 3.50
N PRO A 321 -12.60 -9.53 4.42
CA PRO A 321 -12.25 -10.05 5.74
C PRO A 321 -13.48 -10.13 6.67
N TYR A 322 -13.67 -11.26 7.35
CA TYR A 322 -14.60 -11.37 8.48
C TYR A 322 -13.89 -11.08 9.80
N PHE A 323 -14.50 -10.22 10.61
CA PHE A 323 -14.23 -10.08 12.04
C PHE A 323 -15.27 -10.90 12.81
N ILE A 324 -14.85 -11.98 13.47
CA ILE A 324 -15.65 -12.65 14.51
C ILE A 324 -14.79 -12.71 15.76
N GLY A 325 -15.30 -12.19 16.88
CA GLY A 325 -14.73 -12.44 18.22
C GLY A 325 -13.34 -11.88 18.52
N GLY A 326 -12.82 -10.91 17.77
CA GLY A 326 -11.51 -10.30 18.05
C GLY A 326 -10.30 -11.18 17.68
N ILE A 327 -10.48 -12.11 16.74
CA ILE A 327 -9.40 -12.96 16.20
C ILE A 327 -8.87 -12.34 14.90
N PHE A 328 -7.54 -12.18 14.81
CA PHE A 328 -6.87 -11.80 13.57
C PHE A 328 -6.67 -13.07 12.72
N ILE A 329 -7.60 -13.34 11.80
CA ILE A 329 -7.49 -14.47 10.87
C ILE A 329 -6.64 -14.04 9.68
N MET A 330 -5.59 -14.82 9.37
CA MET A 330 -4.76 -14.58 8.18
C MET A 330 -5.66 -14.52 6.93
N LYS A 331 -5.46 -13.50 6.09
CA LYS A 331 -6.26 -13.31 4.87
C LYS A 331 -6.30 -14.61 4.06
N SER A 332 -7.49 -15.02 3.61
CA SER A 332 -7.69 -16.24 2.83
C SER A 332 -6.83 -16.31 1.56
N SER A 333 -6.59 -15.17 0.91
CA SER A 333 -5.68 -15.06 -0.24
C SER A 333 -4.22 -15.35 0.13
N MET A 334 -3.76 -14.90 1.30
CA MET A 334 -2.42 -15.19 1.81
C MET A 334 -2.29 -16.66 2.23
N ARG A 335 -3.30 -17.19 2.92
CA ARG A 335 -3.36 -18.61 3.33
C ARG A 335 -3.34 -19.53 2.12
N SER A 336 -4.11 -19.22 1.08
CA SER A 336 -4.14 -19.98 -0.18
C SER A 336 -2.78 -19.95 -0.88
N LYS A 337 -2.13 -18.78 -0.91
CA LYS A 337 -0.79 -18.64 -1.47
C LYS A 337 0.26 -19.45 -0.69
N LEU A 338 0.21 -19.42 0.64
CA LEU A 338 1.14 -20.19 1.48
C LEU A 338 0.90 -21.71 1.36
N ALA A 339 -0.35 -22.15 1.27
CA ALA A 339 -0.70 -23.54 0.99
C ALA A 339 -0.22 -24.01 -0.39
N GLN A 340 -0.28 -23.13 -1.42
CA GLN A 340 0.32 -23.40 -2.72
C GLN A 340 1.85 -23.54 -2.63
N LEU A 341 2.53 -22.69 -1.86
CA LEU A 341 3.98 -22.79 -1.65
C LEU A 341 4.36 -24.08 -0.91
N GLN A 342 3.55 -24.53 0.06
CA GLN A 342 3.73 -25.82 0.74
C GLN A 342 3.53 -27.01 -0.21
N THR A 343 2.50 -26.96 -1.05
CA THR A 343 2.27 -27.98 -2.09
C THR A 343 3.46 -28.01 -3.05
N ARG A 344 3.94 -26.84 -3.47
CA ARG A 344 5.09 -26.72 -4.35
C ARG A 344 6.37 -27.26 -3.72
N LEU A 345 6.63 -27.00 -2.43
CA LEU A 345 7.77 -27.57 -1.73
C LEU A 345 7.70 -29.11 -1.70
N THR A 346 6.51 -29.67 -1.53
CA THR A 346 6.27 -31.13 -1.55
C THR A 346 6.53 -31.72 -2.93
N GLU A 347 6.11 -31.04 -4.00
CA GLU A 347 6.43 -31.41 -5.38
C GLU A 347 7.93 -31.36 -5.64
N VAL A 348 8.59 -30.26 -5.26
CA VAL A 348 10.04 -30.07 -5.43
C VAL A 348 10.82 -31.16 -4.69
N ASN A 349 10.42 -31.49 -3.45
CA ASN A 349 10.98 -32.61 -2.70
C ASN A 349 10.82 -33.95 -3.43
N SER A 350 9.63 -34.20 -3.97
CA SER A 350 9.35 -35.42 -4.73
C SER A 350 10.20 -35.49 -6.01
N LEU A 351 10.38 -34.36 -6.71
CA LEU A 351 11.20 -34.27 -7.91
C LEU A 351 12.70 -34.45 -7.61
N LEU A 352 13.19 -33.88 -6.51
CA LEU A 352 14.58 -34.04 -6.06
C LEU A 352 14.89 -35.47 -5.59
N ALA A 353 13.87 -36.20 -5.11
CA ALA A 353 14.01 -37.57 -4.60
C ALA A 353 13.95 -38.67 -5.67
N ARG A 354 13.67 -38.34 -6.94
CA ARG A 354 13.61 -39.34 -8.02
C ARG A 354 15.00 -39.87 -8.36
N GLU A 355 15.09 -41.15 -8.71
CA GLU A 355 16.35 -41.79 -9.13
C GLU A 355 16.97 -41.13 -10.38
N ASP A 356 16.14 -40.54 -11.25
CA ASP A 356 16.52 -39.82 -12.47
C ASP A 356 16.78 -38.31 -12.26
N ALA A 357 16.58 -37.78 -11.05
CA ALA A 357 16.65 -36.33 -10.78
C ALA A 357 18.02 -35.72 -11.08
N THR A 358 19.09 -36.51 -10.99
CA THR A 358 20.47 -36.08 -11.29
C THR A 358 20.86 -36.24 -12.76
N ALA A 359 19.97 -36.75 -13.62
CA ALA A 359 20.21 -36.89 -15.05
C ALA A 359 20.22 -35.53 -15.77
N ASP A 360 19.44 -34.56 -15.30
CA ASP A 360 19.46 -33.16 -15.74
C ASP A 360 19.96 -32.27 -14.58
N LEU A 361 21.27 -31.98 -14.60
CA LEU A 361 21.93 -31.23 -13.54
C LEU A 361 21.45 -29.77 -13.43
N ASP A 362 20.92 -29.19 -14.51
CA ASP A 362 20.44 -27.81 -14.50
C ASP A 362 19.02 -27.74 -13.92
N GLN A 363 18.16 -28.70 -14.27
CA GLN A 363 16.86 -28.86 -13.62
C GLN A 363 17.02 -29.16 -12.13
N PHE A 364 17.97 -30.02 -11.76
CA PHE A 364 18.28 -30.34 -10.36
C PHE A 364 18.73 -29.11 -9.56
N ARG A 365 19.62 -28.28 -10.12
CA ARG A 365 20.05 -27.02 -9.49
C ARG A 365 18.90 -26.04 -9.33
N LYS A 366 18.04 -25.92 -10.34
CA LYS A 366 16.85 -25.05 -10.30
C LYS A 366 15.87 -25.48 -9.21
N LEU A 367 15.57 -26.78 -9.12
CA LEU A 367 14.73 -27.35 -8.07
C LEU A 367 15.37 -27.22 -6.69
N GLY A 368 16.69 -27.37 -6.58
CA GLY A 368 17.41 -27.16 -5.31
C GLY A 368 17.37 -25.72 -4.80
N ARG A 369 17.40 -24.72 -5.70
CA ARG A 369 17.20 -23.30 -5.33
C ARG A 369 15.77 -23.04 -4.90
N GLU A 370 14.80 -23.51 -5.69
CA GLU A 370 13.37 -23.38 -5.36
C GLU A 370 13.06 -24.03 -4.00
N HIS A 371 13.66 -25.19 -3.70
CA HIS A 371 13.56 -25.82 -2.39
C HIS A 371 14.09 -24.91 -1.26
N ALA A 372 15.29 -24.34 -1.43
CA ALA A 372 15.92 -23.48 -0.43
C ALA A 372 15.12 -22.19 -0.16
N GLU A 373 14.46 -21.65 -1.18
CA GLU A 373 13.60 -20.46 -1.07
C GLU A 373 12.26 -20.77 -0.40
N LEU A 374 11.64 -21.90 -0.73
CA LEU A 374 10.32 -22.27 -0.20
C LEU A 374 10.38 -22.79 1.24
N THR A 375 11.46 -23.48 1.62
CA THR A 375 11.63 -24.11 2.94
C THR A 375 11.34 -23.16 4.13
N PRO A 376 11.96 -21.97 4.24
CA PRO A 376 11.75 -21.09 5.38
C PRO A 376 10.31 -20.55 5.46
N VAL A 377 9.69 -20.24 4.31
CA VAL A 377 8.32 -19.73 4.23
C VAL A 377 7.32 -20.81 4.65
N VAL A 378 7.51 -22.04 4.16
CA VAL A 378 6.62 -23.17 4.46
C VAL A 378 6.75 -23.60 5.92
N ALA A 379 7.96 -23.60 6.49
CA ALA A 379 8.16 -23.92 7.90
C ALA A 379 7.41 -22.94 8.84
N LEU A 380 7.41 -21.65 8.51
CA LEU A 380 6.63 -20.64 9.25
C LEU A 380 5.12 -20.86 9.09
N TYR A 381 4.67 -21.25 7.90
CA TYR A 381 3.26 -21.56 7.65
C TYR A 381 2.79 -22.81 8.41
N GLU A 382 3.60 -23.86 8.44
CA GLU A 382 3.34 -25.07 9.23
C GLU A 382 3.26 -24.75 10.73
N ALA A 383 4.16 -23.91 11.23
CA ALA A 383 4.11 -23.43 12.62
C ALA A 383 2.84 -22.62 12.91
N TYR A 384 2.33 -21.85 11.94
CA TYR A 384 1.06 -21.14 12.06
C TYR A 384 -0.13 -22.10 12.12
N CYS A 385 -0.19 -23.08 11.21
CA CYS A 385 -1.26 -24.09 11.21
C CYS A 385 -1.26 -24.93 12.49
N GLN A 386 -0.09 -25.27 13.03
CA GLN A 386 0.00 -25.94 14.31
C GLN A 386 -0.57 -25.07 15.44
N ALA A 387 -0.22 -23.78 15.47
CA ALA A 387 -0.75 -22.86 16.47
C ALA A 387 -2.27 -22.65 16.33
N GLU A 388 -2.84 -22.73 15.13
CA GLU A 388 -4.31 -22.75 14.94
C GLU A 388 -4.95 -23.99 15.59
N ASN A 389 -4.36 -25.18 15.40
CA ASN A 389 -4.86 -26.41 16.01
C ASN A 389 -4.72 -26.39 17.55
N ASP A 390 -3.62 -25.84 18.06
CA ASP A 390 -3.40 -25.66 19.50
C ASP A 390 -4.46 -24.72 20.10
N LEU A 391 -4.85 -23.66 19.36
CA LEU A 391 -5.91 -22.74 19.77
C LEU A 391 -7.29 -23.40 19.80
N GLU A 392 -7.61 -24.20 18.79
CA GLU A 392 -8.86 -24.97 18.74
C GLU A 392 -8.95 -25.92 19.95
N THR A 393 -7.87 -26.67 20.21
CA THR A 393 -7.77 -27.57 21.37
C THR A 393 -7.97 -26.81 22.69
N ALA A 394 -7.33 -25.65 22.85
CA ALA A 394 -7.46 -24.84 24.07
C ALA A 394 -8.87 -24.26 24.23
N LEU A 395 -9.55 -23.91 23.13
CA LEU A 395 -10.96 -23.47 23.16
C LEU A 395 -11.91 -24.62 23.52
N GLU A 396 -11.63 -25.85 23.10
CA GLU A 396 -12.38 -27.03 23.52
C GLU A 396 -12.21 -27.31 25.03
N MET A 397 -10.99 -27.20 25.55
CA MET A 397 -10.67 -27.35 26.98
C MET A 397 -11.37 -26.29 27.84
N ALA A 398 -11.62 -25.09 27.30
CA ALA A 398 -12.34 -24.03 28.01
C ALA A 398 -13.83 -24.34 28.27
N ASN A 399 -14.38 -25.42 27.69
CA ASN A 399 -15.73 -25.90 28.00
C ASN A 399 -15.79 -26.77 29.27
N ASP A 400 -14.64 -27.14 29.85
CA ASP A 400 -14.56 -27.86 31.13
C ASP A 400 -14.23 -26.89 32.27
N ASP A 401 -15.15 -26.76 33.24
CA ASP A 401 -15.03 -25.86 34.39
C ASP A 401 -13.76 -26.11 35.23
N GLN A 402 -13.19 -27.33 35.22
CA GLN A 402 -11.95 -27.64 35.96
C GLN A 402 -10.69 -27.21 35.23
N LEU A 403 -10.75 -27.02 33.91
CA LEU A 403 -9.60 -26.68 33.06
C LEU A 403 -9.64 -25.25 32.54
N TYR A 404 -10.71 -24.49 32.83
CA TYR A 404 -10.94 -23.15 32.31
C TYR A 404 -9.77 -22.18 32.54
N GLU A 405 -9.20 -22.11 33.75
CA GLU A 405 -8.08 -21.19 34.02
C GLU A 405 -6.83 -21.53 33.21
N PHE A 406 -6.49 -22.82 33.11
CA PHE A 406 -5.38 -23.31 32.28
C PHE A 406 -5.62 -23.06 30.78
N ALA A 407 -6.85 -23.31 30.32
CA ALA A 407 -7.24 -23.08 28.94
C ALA A 407 -7.16 -21.59 28.55
N GLN A 408 -7.53 -20.67 29.45
CA GLN A 408 -7.41 -19.23 29.21
C GLN A 408 -5.95 -18.77 29.09
N GLU A 409 -5.04 -19.30 29.92
CA GLU A 409 -3.61 -19.01 29.83
C GLU A 409 -3.02 -19.53 28.50
N GLU A 410 -3.37 -20.76 28.10
CA GLU A 410 -2.92 -21.36 26.85
C GLU A 410 -3.45 -20.60 25.62
N ILE A 411 -4.73 -20.18 25.63
CA ILE A 411 -5.33 -19.35 24.57
C ILE A 411 -4.54 -18.05 24.38
N VAL A 412 -4.15 -17.37 25.46
CA VAL A 412 -3.38 -16.10 25.38
C VAL A 412 -1.97 -16.35 24.84
N PHE A 413 -1.31 -17.42 25.29
CA PHE A 413 0.01 -17.81 24.81
C PHE A 413 0.02 -18.14 23.32
N VAL A 414 -0.90 -19.01 22.87
CA VAL A 414 -1.03 -19.42 21.47
C VAL A 414 -1.37 -18.24 20.57
N LYS A 415 -2.26 -17.33 20.99
CA LYS A 415 -2.56 -16.09 20.25
C LYS A 415 -1.33 -15.20 20.04
N THR A 416 -0.54 -15.00 21.09
CA THR A 416 0.70 -14.19 21.01
C THR A 416 1.70 -14.83 20.04
N ARG A 417 1.82 -16.16 20.06
CA ARG A 417 2.67 -16.91 19.14
C ARG A 417 2.18 -16.82 17.69
N MET A 418 0.86 -16.89 17.44
CA MET A 418 0.28 -16.73 16.10
C MET A 418 0.53 -15.34 15.52
N GLU A 419 0.45 -14.28 16.33
CA GLU A 419 0.75 -12.91 15.92
C GLU A 419 2.22 -12.77 15.49
N GLN A 420 3.15 -13.33 16.27
CA GLN A 420 4.58 -13.32 15.95
C GLN A 420 4.88 -14.06 14.64
N ILE A 421 4.34 -15.28 14.47
CA ILE A 421 4.51 -16.06 13.23
C ILE A 421 3.92 -15.32 12.02
N THR A 422 2.80 -14.62 12.20
CA THR A 422 2.18 -13.81 11.13
C THR A 422 3.09 -12.67 10.68
N LEU A 423 3.79 -12.01 11.61
CA LEU A 423 4.75 -10.95 11.27
C LEU A 423 5.97 -11.51 10.54
N ASP A 424 6.46 -12.67 10.94
CA ASP A 424 7.62 -13.30 10.31
C ASP A 424 7.28 -13.83 8.90
N LEU A 425 6.07 -14.39 8.70
CA LEU A 425 5.54 -14.71 7.37
C LEU A 425 5.46 -13.48 6.46
N GLN A 426 5.03 -12.33 6.98
CA GLN A 426 4.95 -11.09 6.20
C GLN A 426 6.33 -10.56 5.77
N LYS A 427 7.38 -10.78 6.57
CA LYS A 427 8.76 -10.39 6.24
C LYS A 427 9.31 -11.26 5.10
N GLU A 428 9.12 -12.57 5.17
CA GLU A 428 9.57 -13.49 4.13
C GLU A 428 8.79 -13.34 2.81
N LEU A 429 7.53 -12.89 2.88
CA LEU A 429 6.69 -12.61 1.70
C LEU A 429 6.98 -11.26 1.02
N LEU A 430 7.95 -10.48 1.50
CA LEU A 430 8.34 -9.23 0.83
C LEU A 430 8.90 -9.53 -0.58
N PRO A 431 8.53 -8.74 -1.60
CA PRO A 431 9.04 -8.95 -2.95
C PRO A 431 10.55 -8.72 -2.96
N LYS A 432 11.31 -9.81 -3.14
CA LYS A 432 12.75 -9.77 -3.43
C LYS A 432 12.96 -9.15 -4.81
N ASP A 433 14.08 -8.46 -5.03
CA ASP A 433 14.41 -8.03 -6.39
C ASP A 433 14.56 -9.31 -7.23
N PRO A 434 13.84 -9.47 -8.35
CA PRO A 434 13.95 -10.67 -9.18
C PRO A 434 15.38 -10.90 -9.72
N ASN A 435 16.26 -9.91 -9.60
CA ASN A 435 17.66 -10.00 -9.98
C ASN A 435 18.61 -10.26 -8.80
N ASP A 436 18.16 -10.29 -7.54
CA ASP A 436 19.03 -10.40 -6.36
C ASP A 436 19.94 -11.65 -6.40
N ASP A 437 19.43 -12.74 -6.97
CA ASP A 437 20.14 -14.02 -7.11
C ASP A 437 20.94 -14.16 -8.42
N LYS A 438 20.88 -13.14 -9.29
CA LYS A 438 21.63 -13.16 -10.56
C LYS A 438 23.11 -12.86 -10.32
N ASN A 439 23.93 -13.37 -11.23
CA ASN A 439 25.33 -13.02 -11.32
C ASN A 439 25.48 -11.55 -11.74
N VAL A 440 26.68 -11.01 -11.58
CA VAL A 440 26.96 -9.59 -11.84
C VAL A 440 27.83 -9.43 -13.08
N ILE A 441 27.45 -8.49 -13.94
CA ILE A 441 28.34 -7.88 -14.92
C ILE A 441 28.81 -6.55 -14.34
N LEU A 442 30.11 -6.47 -14.03
CA LEU A 442 30.75 -5.28 -13.49
C LEU A 442 31.57 -4.60 -14.59
N GLU A 443 31.17 -3.40 -14.99
CA GLU A 443 31.92 -2.53 -15.90
C GLU A 443 32.58 -1.40 -15.11
N ILE A 444 33.90 -1.22 -15.27
CA ILE A 444 34.65 -0.11 -14.70
C ILE A 444 35.30 0.67 -15.84
N ARG A 445 35.07 1.97 -15.88
CA ARG A 445 35.58 2.86 -16.93
C ARG A 445 36.33 4.04 -16.34
N ALA A 446 37.46 4.38 -16.94
CA ALA A 446 38.21 5.59 -16.61
C ALA A 446 37.41 6.84 -17.02
N GLY A 447 37.20 7.76 -16.08
CA GLY A 447 36.54 9.05 -16.31
C GLY A 447 37.55 10.19 -16.41
N THR A 448 37.25 11.32 -15.76
CA THR A 448 38.12 12.51 -15.80
C THR A 448 39.37 12.35 -14.94
N GLY A 449 40.54 12.25 -15.57
CA GLY A 449 41.84 12.13 -14.88
C GLY A 449 42.99 11.57 -15.70
N GLY A 450 42.78 11.24 -16.99
CA GLY A 450 43.83 10.74 -17.88
C GLY A 450 44.34 9.37 -17.43
N ASP A 451 45.64 9.15 -17.51
CA ASP A 451 46.27 7.87 -17.14
C ASP A 451 46.08 7.51 -15.66
N GLU A 452 45.96 8.51 -14.78
CA GLU A 452 45.66 8.28 -13.36
C GLU A 452 44.26 7.69 -13.15
N SER A 453 43.27 8.08 -13.98
CA SER A 453 41.95 7.43 -13.95
C SER A 453 42.05 5.98 -14.41
N ALA A 454 42.91 5.65 -15.37
CA ALA A 454 43.09 4.27 -15.83
C ALA A 454 43.74 3.38 -14.75
N LEU A 455 44.72 3.92 -14.03
CA LEU A 455 45.32 3.23 -12.87
C LEU A 455 44.29 3.02 -11.76
N PHE A 456 43.47 4.03 -11.46
CA PHE A 456 42.42 3.91 -10.45
C PHE A 456 41.32 2.91 -10.83
N ALA A 457 40.99 2.78 -12.11
CA ALA A 457 40.09 1.72 -12.58
C ALA A 457 40.67 0.32 -12.30
N GLY A 458 41.99 0.14 -12.46
CA GLY A 458 42.69 -1.08 -12.07
C GLY A 458 42.67 -1.36 -10.57
N ASP A 459 42.80 -0.31 -9.75
CA ASP A 459 42.68 -0.42 -8.29
C ASP A 459 41.28 -0.86 -7.85
N LEU A 460 40.23 -0.30 -8.46
CA LEU A 460 38.85 -0.69 -8.20
C LEU A 460 38.58 -2.14 -8.65
N LEU A 461 39.10 -2.54 -9.81
CA LEU A 461 39.01 -3.92 -10.28
C LEU A 461 39.61 -4.89 -9.26
N ARG A 462 40.84 -4.61 -8.81
CA ARG A 462 41.53 -5.43 -7.80
C ARG A 462 40.74 -5.52 -6.49
N MET A 463 40.16 -4.39 -6.06
CA MET A 463 39.31 -4.33 -4.87
C MET A 463 38.09 -5.27 -4.99
N TYR A 464 37.36 -5.21 -6.11
CA TYR A 464 36.19 -6.07 -6.33
C TYR A 464 36.57 -7.54 -6.50
N MET A 465 37.69 -7.85 -7.17
CA MET A 465 38.20 -9.21 -7.29
C MET A 465 38.54 -9.82 -5.92
N ARG A 466 39.22 -9.08 -5.05
CA ARG A 466 39.52 -9.55 -3.68
C ARG A 466 38.25 -9.77 -2.87
N TYR A 467 37.24 -8.92 -3.03
CA TYR A 467 35.95 -9.13 -2.37
C TYR A 467 35.27 -10.41 -2.86
N ALA A 468 35.25 -10.63 -4.18
CA ALA A 468 34.71 -11.86 -4.78
C ALA A 468 35.45 -13.12 -4.30
N GLU A 469 36.80 -13.09 -4.23
CA GLU A 469 37.61 -14.19 -3.69
C GLU A 469 37.27 -14.53 -2.23
N ARG A 470 37.09 -13.51 -1.37
CA ARG A 470 36.70 -13.69 0.04
C ARG A 470 35.35 -14.39 0.19
N LEU A 471 34.40 -14.09 -0.71
CA LEU A 471 33.08 -14.72 -0.77
C LEU A 471 33.04 -16.01 -1.61
N ARG A 472 34.19 -16.45 -2.13
CA ARG A 472 34.33 -17.63 -3.02
C ARG A 472 33.49 -17.54 -4.29
N TRP A 473 33.27 -16.33 -4.80
CA TRP A 473 32.65 -16.11 -6.10
C TRP A 473 33.67 -16.28 -7.22
N GLN A 474 33.21 -16.79 -8.36
CA GLN A 474 34.04 -16.94 -9.55
C GLN A 474 34.07 -15.65 -10.35
N VAL A 475 35.24 -15.27 -10.84
CA VAL A 475 35.44 -14.06 -11.64
C VAL A 475 35.97 -14.44 -13.02
N GLU A 476 35.32 -13.95 -14.07
CA GLU A 476 35.67 -14.18 -15.47
C GLU A 476 35.85 -12.84 -16.19
N TYR A 477 36.93 -12.68 -16.95
CA TYR A 477 37.15 -11.50 -17.78
C TYR A 477 36.33 -11.62 -19.07
N MET A 478 35.53 -10.59 -19.36
CA MET A 478 34.76 -10.52 -20.61
C MET A 478 35.44 -9.64 -21.66
N SER A 479 35.89 -8.46 -21.25
CA SER A 479 36.53 -7.48 -22.13
C SER A 479 37.46 -6.58 -21.32
N GLU A 480 38.63 -6.26 -21.88
CA GLU A 480 39.59 -5.35 -21.28
C GLU A 480 40.21 -4.43 -22.32
N SER A 481 40.41 -3.17 -21.94
CA SER A 481 41.08 -2.15 -22.72
C SER A 481 42.13 -1.49 -21.84
N GLY A 482 43.39 -1.88 -22.02
CA GLY A 482 44.51 -1.40 -21.22
C GLY A 482 44.92 0.05 -21.51
N SER A 483 45.68 0.64 -20.58
CA SER A 483 46.41 1.90 -20.80
C SER A 483 47.92 1.66 -20.92
N ASP A 484 48.62 2.56 -21.61
CA ASP A 484 50.06 2.45 -21.89
C ASP A 484 50.94 2.51 -20.62
N LEU A 485 50.41 3.11 -19.54
CA LEU A 485 51.08 3.27 -18.23
C LEU A 485 50.62 2.24 -17.19
N GLY A 486 49.83 1.24 -17.58
CA GLY A 486 49.17 0.29 -16.67
C GLY A 486 47.76 0.73 -16.28
N GLY A 487 46.95 -0.23 -15.81
CA GLY A 487 45.52 -0.02 -15.54
C GLY A 487 44.63 -0.16 -16.78
N TYR A 488 43.37 0.27 -16.67
CA TYR A 488 42.34 0.01 -17.68
C TYR A 488 41.56 1.28 -18.06
N LYS A 489 41.42 1.54 -19.36
CA LYS A 489 40.46 2.53 -19.88
C LYS A 489 39.03 2.03 -19.68
N GLU A 490 38.83 0.73 -19.91
CA GLU A 490 37.57 0.01 -19.71
C GLU A 490 37.89 -1.44 -19.34
N VAL A 491 37.20 -1.98 -18.34
CA VAL A 491 37.25 -3.41 -18.00
C VAL A 491 35.86 -3.90 -17.64
N ILE A 492 35.50 -5.07 -18.18
CA ILE A 492 34.22 -5.74 -17.93
C ILE A 492 34.53 -7.14 -17.42
N ILE A 493 34.08 -7.43 -16.19
CA ILE A 493 34.18 -8.76 -15.59
C ILE A 493 32.80 -9.29 -15.24
N ARG A 494 32.67 -10.61 -15.29
CA ARG A 494 31.53 -11.36 -14.80
C ARG A 494 31.88 -11.94 -13.44
N ILE A 495 31.02 -11.73 -12.45
CA ILE A 495 31.15 -12.28 -11.09
C ILE A 495 29.99 -13.25 -10.87
N ALA A 496 30.30 -14.54 -10.83
CA ALA A 496 29.35 -15.62 -10.63
C ALA A 496 29.34 -16.10 -9.17
N GLY A 497 28.20 -15.94 -8.50
CA GLY A 497 28.07 -16.21 -7.08
C GLY A 497 26.67 -15.96 -6.54
N LEU A 498 26.24 -16.76 -5.56
CA LEU A 498 24.93 -16.62 -4.93
C LEU A 498 24.81 -15.25 -4.24
N GLY A 499 23.78 -14.48 -4.58
CA GLY A 499 23.52 -13.15 -4.01
C GLY A 499 24.52 -12.06 -4.44
N ALA A 500 25.30 -12.29 -5.50
CA ALA A 500 26.32 -11.34 -5.96
C ALA A 500 25.71 -9.98 -6.34
N TYR A 501 24.61 -9.98 -7.09
CA TYR A 501 23.93 -8.74 -7.48
C TYR A 501 23.31 -8.02 -6.28
N SER A 502 22.64 -8.75 -5.39
CA SER A 502 22.06 -8.18 -4.17
C SER A 502 23.08 -7.39 -3.33
N ARG A 503 24.31 -7.90 -3.24
CA ARG A 503 25.42 -7.27 -2.49
C ARG A 503 26.05 -6.08 -3.22
N LEU A 504 26.27 -6.18 -4.53
CA LEU A 504 27.04 -5.19 -5.30
C LEU A 504 26.18 -4.11 -5.97
N LYS A 505 24.85 -4.25 -6.04
CA LYS A 505 23.97 -3.33 -6.79
C LYS A 505 24.11 -1.84 -6.43
N PHE A 506 24.52 -1.52 -5.20
CA PHE A 506 24.73 -0.16 -4.72
C PHE A 506 26.11 0.43 -5.08
N GLU A 507 26.96 -0.32 -5.79
CA GLU A 507 28.28 0.14 -6.23
C GLU A 507 28.23 0.94 -7.54
N SER A 508 27.09 0.96 -8.23
CA SER A 508 26.93 1.72 -9.48
C SER A 508 27.02 3.24 -9.24
N GLY A 509 27.89 3.94 -9.98
CA GLY A 509 28.00 5.39 -9.98
C GLY A 509 29.43 5.92 -10.18
N GLY A 510 29.62 7.21 -9.88
CA GLY A 510 30.92 7.90 -9.96
C GLY A 510 31.80 7.69 -8.72
N HIS A 511 32.99 7.13 -8.91
CA HIS A 511 34.01 6.87 -7.89
C HIS A 511 35.17 7.85 -8.09
N ARG A 512 35.54 8.57 -7.03
CA ARG A 512 36.58 9.61 -7.09
C ARG A 512 37.78 9.24 -6.23
N VAL A 513 39.00 9.38 -6.75
CA VAL A 513 40.25 9.19 -6.01
C VAL A 513 40.98 10.51 -5.81
N GLN A 514 41.61 10.65 -4.64
CA GLN A 514 42.53 11.73 -4.30
C GLN A 514 43.83 11.13 -3.79
N ARG A 515 44.88 11.17 -4.62
CA ARG A 515 46.23 10.71 -4.27
C ARG A 515 47.29 11.46 -5.06
N VAL A 516 48.55 11.29 -4.67
CA VAL A 516 49.69 11.69 -5.50
C VAL A 516 49.83 10.64 -6.60
N PRO A 517 49.64 10.99 -7.89
CA PRO A 517 49.77 10.03 -8.99
C PRO A 517 51.17 9.44 -9.06
N GLU A 518 51.28 8.19 -9.49
CA GLU A 518 52.59 7.58 -9.77
C GLU A 518 53.31 8.28 -10.93
N THR A 519 52.56 8.95 -11.80
CA THR A 519 53.06 9.72 -12.94
C THR A 519 53.53 11.14 -12.58
N GLU A 520 53.49 11.55 -11.30
CA GLU A 520 53.72 12.93 -10.86
C GLU A 520 54.97 13.09 -9.97
N THR A 521 55.97 13.83 -10.45
CA THR A 521 57.25 14.04 -9.76
C THR A 521 57.23 15.08 -8.63
N GLN A 522 56.22 15.97 -8.54
CA GLN A 522 56.19 17.07 -7.57
C GLN A 522 55.39 16.79 -6.27
N GLY A 523 54.88 15.58 -6.07
CA GLY A 523 54.17 15.22 -4.83
C GLY A 523 52.80 15.89 -4.65
N ARG A 524 52.20 16.43 -5.71
CA ARG A 524 50.90 17.11 -5.66
C ARG A 524 49.76 16.09 -5.70
N VAL A 525 48.74 16.29 -4.87
CA VAL A 525 47.54 15.45 -4.85
C VAL A 525 46.65 15.81 -6.03
N HIS A 526 46.39 14.85 -6.91
CA HIS A 526 45.44 14.99 -8.01
C HIS A 526 44.09 14.37 -7.64
N THR A 527 43.04 14.84 -8.32
CA THR A 527 41.69 14.29 -8.19
C THR A 527 41.27 13.68 -9.53
N SER A 528 41.02 12.39 -9.53
CA SER A 528 40.63 11.61 -10.70
C SER A 528 39.31 10.88 -10.45
N ALA A 529 38.60 10.52 -11.51
CA ALA A 529 37.30 9.85 -11.43
C ALA A 529 37.26 8.60 -12.32
N CYS A 530 36.52 7.61 -11.87
CA CYS A 530 36.11 6.41 -12.60
C CYS A 530 34.60 6.23 -12.44
N THR A 531 34.00 5.50 -13.36
CA THR A 531 32.61 5.07 -13.24
C THR A 531 32.55 3.56 -13.09
N VAL A 532 31.64 3.11 -12.23
CA VAL A 532 31.36 1.70 -11.98
C VAL A 532 29.90 1.45 -12.35
N ALA A 533 29.63 0.37 -13.09
CA ALA A 533 28.27 -0.10 -13.36
C ALA A 533 28.16 -1.57 -12.99
N VAL A 534 27.19 -1.85 -12.11
CA VAL A 534 26.80 -3.20 -11.70
C VAL A 534 25.48 -3.51 -12.35
N MET A 535 25.48 -4.50 -13.24
CA MET A 535 24.28 -4.96 -13.94
C MET A 535 24.04 -6.44 -13.64
N PRO A 536 22.79 -6.89 -13.54
CA PRO A 536 22.53 -8.31 -13.43
C PRO A 536 22.83 -9.01 -14.75
N GLU A 537 23.37 -10.22 -14.69
CA GLU A 537 23.57 -11.07 -15.87
C GLU A 537 22.21 -11.31 -16.56
N ALA A 538 22.16 -11.06 -17.87
CA ALA A 538 20.95 -11.29 -18.65
C ALA A 538 20.79 -12.78 -18.95
N ASP A 539 19.55 -13.26 -19.01
CA ASP A 539 19.27 -14.65 -19.35
C ASP A 539 19.66 -14.92 -20.81
N GLU A 540 20.18 -16.11 -21.10
CA GLU A 540 20.51 -16.52 -22.47
C GLU A 540 19.24 -16.52 -23.34
N LEU A 541 19.33 -15.95 -24.55
CA LEU A 541 18.23 -15.97 -25.50
C LEU A 541 18.13 -17.36 -26.13
N ASP A 542 17.00 -18.04 -25.91
CA ASP A 542 16.68 -19.30 -26.57
C ASP A 542 16.70 -19.15 -28.11
N ASP A 543 16.93 -20.26 -28.81
CA ASP A 543 16.82 -20.27 -30.28
C ASP A 543 15.38 -19.97 -30.70
N ILE A 544 15.23 -19.01 -31.63
CA ILE A 544 13.92 -18.52 -32.08
C ILE A 544 13.15 -19.65 -32.76
N GLN A 545 12.11 -20.13 -32.09
CA GLN A 545 11.10 -20.98 -32.70
C GLN A 545 10.12 -20.11 -33.49
N ILE A 546 10.21 -20.19 -34.82
CA ILE A 546 9.30 -19.46 -35.71
C ILE A 546 8.03 -20.28 -35.89
N ASN A 547 6.90 -19.77 -35.41
CA ASN A 547 5.60 -20.37 -35.71
C ASN A 547 5.27 -20.18 -37.20
N SER A 548 4.78 -21.25 -37.84
CA SER A 548 4.47 -21.23 -39.27
C SER A 548 3.31 -20.29 -39.61
N ASP A 549 2.39 -20.05 -38.67
CA ASP A 549 1.22 -19.18 -38.86
C ASP A 549 1.59 -17.68 -38.89
N ASP A 550 2.74 -17.30 -38.34
CA ASP A 550 3.26 -15.93 -38.34
C ASP A 550 3.98 -15.56 -39.65
N LEU A 551 4.00 -16.49 -40.62
CA LEU A 551 4.70 -16.36 -41.88
C LEU A 551 3.75 -16.25 -43.05
N ARG A 552 3.84 -15.14 -43.77
CA ARG A 552 3.29 -15.05 -45.11
C ARG A 552 4.34 -15.53 -46.12
N VAL A 553 4.00 -16.57 -46.87
CA VAL A 553 4.85 -17.18 -47.89
C VAL A 553 4.34 -16.78 -49.28
N ASP A 554 5.07 -15.93 -49.98
CA ASP A 554 4.79 -15.59 -51.38
C ASP A 554 5.76 -16.36 -52.29
N VAL A 555 5.23 -17.07 -53.29
CA VAL A 555 6.03 -17.83 -54.27
C VAL A 555 5.96 -17.13 -55.62
N PHE A 556 7.10 -16.96 -56.28
CA PHE A 556 7.18 -16.23 -57.55
C PHE A 556 8.31 -16.77 -58.44
N ARG A 557 8.40 -16.25 -59.68
CA ARG A 557 9.42 -16.67 -60.64
C ARG A 557 10.75 -15.97 -60.34
N ALA A 558 11.84 -16.74 -60.32
CA ALA A 558 13.19 -16.19 -60.12
C ALA A 558 13.53 -15.19 -61.24
N SER A 559 14.26 -14.12 -60.91
CA SER A 559 14.64 -13.08 -61.88
C SER A 559 16.11 -13.21 -62.26
N GLY A 560 16.40 -13.39 -63.57
CA GLY A 560 17.76 -13.52 -64.10
C GLY A 560 17.82 -13.88 -65.58
N ALA A 561 18.92 -13.51 -66.25
CA ALA A 561 19.15 -13.81 -67.66
C ALA A 561 19.68 -15.24 -67.85
N GLY A 562 18.81 -16.26 -67.82
CA GLY A 562 19.28 -17.63 -68.04
C GLY A 562 18.21 -18.72 -68.12
N GLY A 563 17.87 -19.13 -69.35
CA GLY A 563 17.33 -20.45 -69.68
C GLY A 563 15.81 -20.66 -69.62
N GLN A 564 15.29 -21.54 -70.49
CA GLN A 564 13.86 -21.89 -70.62
C GLN A 564 13.19 -22.37 -69.32
N HIS A 565 13.99 -22.76 -68.31
CA HIS A 565 13.51 -23.26 -67.02
C HIS A 565 13.18 -22.13 -66.02
N VAL A 566 13.86 -20.98 -66.09
CA VAL A 566 13.61 -19.82 -65.18
C VAL A 566 12.25 -19.17 -65.46
N ASN A 567 11.82 -19.17 -66.73
CA ASN A 567 10.58 -18.51 -67.14
C ASN A 567 9.30 -19.36 -66.94
N LYS A 568 9.42 -20.65 -66.60
CA LYS A 568 8.27 -21.58 -66.51
C LYS A 568 7.89 -22.02 -65.09
N THR A 569 8.81 -22.03 -64.13
CA THR A 569 8.58 -22.58 -62.79
C THR A 569 8.72 -21.52 -61.68
N GLU A 570 7.77 -21.47 -60.76
CA GLU A 570 7.74 -20.56 -59.59
C GLU A 570 8.64 -21.11 -58.47
N SER A 571 9.96 -20.99 -58.64
CA SER A 571 10.93 -21.56 -57.70
C SER A 571 11.40 -20.59 -56.61
N ALA A 572 11.20 -19.28 -56.73
CA ALA A 572 11.64 -18.27 -55.75
C ALA A 572 10.61 -18.09 -54.63
N VAL A 573 11.09 -17.91 -53.40
CA VAL A 573 10.24 -17.80 -52.20
C VAL A 573 10.57 -16.52 -51.45
N ARG A 574 9.54 -15.75 -51.11
CA ARG A 574 9.59 -14.60 -50.19
C ARG A 574 8.84 -14.97 -48.92
N LEU A 575 9.51 -14.85 -47.79
CA LEU A 575 8.92 -15.01 -46.47
C LEU A 575 8.79 -13.63 -45.81
N THR A 576 7.61 -13.32 -45.32
CA THR A 576 7.35 -12.13 -44.51
C THR A 576 6.90 -12.57 -43.13
N HIS A 577 7.67 -12.22 -42.09
CA HIS A 577 7.26 -12.44 -40.70
C HIS A 577 6.31 -11.32 -40.29
N LEU A 578 5.02 -11.64 -40.16
CA LEU A 578 3.95 -10.68 -39.96
C LEU A 578 4.11 -9.84 -38.68
N PRO A 579 4.54 -10.39 -37.53
CA PRO A 579 4.73 -9.59 -36.32
C PRO A 579 5.86 -8.56 -36.40
N THR A 580 6.96 -8.87 -37.10
CA THR A 580 8.15 -8.00 -37.14
C THR A 580 8.30 -7.20 -38.42
N GLY A 581 7.56 -7.54 -39.48
CA GLY A 581 7.64 -6.94 -40.80
C GLY A 581 8.91 -7.29 -41.59
N ILE A 582 9.73 -8.24 -41.12
CA ILE A 582 10.97 -8.63 -41.80
C ILE A 582 10.64 -9.49 -43.02
N VAL A 583 11.16 -9.07 -44.17
CA VAL A 583 11.01 -9.78 -45.45
C VAL A 583 12.35 -10.41 -45.86
N VAL A 584 12.32 -11.68 -46.22
CA VAL A 584 13.46 -12.45 -46.72
C VAL A 584 13.11 -13.11 -48.03
N GLU A 585 13.99 -13.01 -49.02
CA GLU A 585 13.81 -13.60 -50.35
C GLU A 585 14.97 -14.56 -50.66
N CYS A 586 14.66 -15.70 -51.27
CA CYS A 586 15.67 -16.66 -51.73
C CYS A 586 15.29 -17.26 -53.09
N GLN A 587 16.24 -17.28 -54.02
CA GLN A 587 16.08 -17.77 -55.40
C GLN A 587 17.28 -18.61 -55.90
N ASP A 588 18.16 -19.05 -54.99
CA ASP A 588 19.45 -19.64 -55.34
C ASP A 588 19.34 -21.08 -55.90
N GLU A 589 18.31 -21.83 -55.48
CA GLU A 589 18.13 -23.24 -55.82
C GLU A 589 17.03 -23.46 -56.87
N ARG A 590 17.10 -24.61 -57.58
CA ARG A 590 16.06 -25.02 -58.54
C ARG A 590 14.76 -25.51 -57.89
N SER A 591 14.77 -25.80 -56.59
CA SER A 591 13.63 -26.35 -55.85
C SER A 591 13.04 -25.33 -54.88
N GLN A 592 11.71 -25.16 -54.93
CA GLN A 592 10.94 -24.28 -54.05
C GLN A 592 11.14 -24.62 -52.57
N HIS A 593 11.12 -25.92 -52.21
CA HIS A 593 11.29 -26.34 -50.81
C HIS A 593 12.68 -25.99 -50.28
N LYS A 594 13.73 -26.18 -51.10
CA LYS A 594 15.10 -25.79 -50.72
C LYS A 594 15.26 -24.28 -50.54
N ASN A 595 14.61 -23.47 -51.39
CA ASN A 595 14.60 -22.02 -51.25
C ASN A 595 13.79 -21.57 -50.01
N LYS A 596 12.69 -22.25 -49.68
CA LYS A 596 11.92 -22.01 -48.45
C LYS A 596 12.75 -22.30 -47.20
N ASP A 597 13.44 -23.44 -47.15
CA ASP A 597 14.29 -23.82 -46.01
C ASP A 597 15.44 -22.83 -45.80
N ARG A 598 16.03 -22.34 -46.90
CA ARG A 598 17.11 -21.34 -46.84
C ARG A 598 16.59 -19.97 -46.43
N ALA A 599 15.43 -19.55 -46.93
CA ALA A 599 14.76 -18.32 -46.50
C ALA A 599 14.36 -18.37 -45.01
N MET A 600 13.91 -19.54 -44.51
CA MET A 600 13.61 -19.75 -43.09
C MET A 600 14.85 -19.58 -42.21
N LYS A 601 16.00 -20.14 -42.61
CA LYS A 601 17.27 -19.96 -41.89
C LYS A 601 17.70 -18.49 -41.83
N VAL A 602 17.64 -17.79 -42.97
CA VAL A 602 17.99 -16.36 -43.04
C VAL A 602 17.01 -15.51 -42.22
N LEU A 603 15.73 -15.87 -42.18
CA LEU A 603 14.72 -15.20 -41.36
C LEU A 603 14.99 -15.40 -39.86
N ALA A 604 15.29 -16.63 -39.43
CA ALA A 604 15.67 -16.92 -38.05
C ALA A 604 16.92 -16.12 -37.62
N THR A 605 17.95 -16.06 -38.48
CA THR A 605 19.14 -15.23 -38.22
C THR A 605 18.78 -13.76 -38.07
N ARG A 606 17.95 -13.18 -38.96
CA ARG A 606 17.56 -11.76 -38.88
C ARG A 606 16.69 -11.43 -37.66
N LEU A 607 15.82 -12.35 -37.25
CA LEU A 607 15.02 -12.19 -36.03
C LEU A 607 15.93 -12.23 -34.78
N LYS A 608 16.91 -13.14 -34.77
CA LYS A 608 17.90 -13.26 -33.67
C LYS A 608 18.77 -12.01 -33.59
N ASP A 609 19.24 -11.49 -34.72
CA ASP A 609 19.97 -10.23 -34.78
C ASP A 609 19.15 -9.04 -34.26
N LYS A 610 17.84 -9.01 -34.54
CA LYS A 610 16.95 -7.95 -34.05
C LYS A 610 16.77 -8.03 -32.53
N GLN A 611 16.50 -9.21 -31.97
CA GLN A 611 16.39 -9.41 -30.52
C GLN A 611 17.70 -9.06 -29.81
N ILE A 612 18.85 -9.48 -30.35
CA ILE A 612 20.17 -9.13 -29.82
C ILE A 612 20.35 -7.60 -29.79
N ARG A 613 19.98 -6.89 -30.87
CA ARG A 613 20.07 -5.42 -30.91
C ARG A 613 19.14 -4.74 -29.92
N GLU A 614 17.92 -5.22 -29.75
CA GLU A 614 16.95 -4.68 -28.79
C GLU A 614 17.43 -4.89 -27.34
N GLN A 615 17.95 -6.09 -27.04
CA GLN A 615 18.57 -6.39 -25.75
C GLN A 615 19.80 -5.53 -25.49
N GLN A 616 20.70 -5.37 -26.48
CA GLN A 616 21.86 -4.49 -26.39
C GLN A 616 21.46 -3.03 -26.20
N ALA A 617 20.39 -2.56 -26.85
CA ALA A 617 19.88 -1.20 -26.70
C ALA A 617 19.30 -0.97 -25.30
N SER A 618 18.54 -1.93 -24.76
CA SER A 618 18.02 -1.89 -23.39
C SER A 618 19.16 -1.88 -22.36
N GLN A 619 20.14 -2.77 -22.51
CA GLN A 619 21.34 -2.81 -21.66
C GLN A 619 22.13 -1.50 -21.75
N ALA A 620 22.29 -0.92 -22.94
CA ALA A 620 22.97 0.36 -23.11
C ALA A 620 22.22 1.53 -22.45
N ALA A 621 20.88 1.51 -22.49
CA ALA A 621 20.05 2.51 -21.81
C ALA A 621 20.16 2.40 -20.28
N THR A 622 20.04 1.19 -19.73
CA THR A 622 20.22 0.92 -18.29
C THR A 622 21.62 1.33 -17.84
N ARG A 623 22.65 0.95 -18.60
CA ARG A 623 24.04 1.34 -18.37
C ARG A 623 24.22 2.86 -18.30
N LYS A 624 23.64 3.59 -19.27
CA LYS A 624 23.71 5.06 -19.30
C LYS A 624 23.03 5.70 -18.09
N SER A 625 21.96 5.10 -17.58
CA SER A 625 21.27 5.55 -16.35
C SER A 625 22.10 5.32 -15.09
N LEU A 626 22.90 4.26 -15.02
CA LEU A 626 23.68 3.89 -13.83
C LEU A 626 24.98 4.70 -13.68
N ILE A 627 25.58 5.12 -14.81
CA ILE A 627 26.94 5.66 -14.87
C ILE A 627 27.01 7.19 -14.76
N GLY A 628 25.91 7.90 -15.02
CA GLY A 628 25.89 9.37 -15.03
C GLY A 628 26.82 9.96 -16.11
N SER A 629 27.32 11.18 -15.88
CA SER A 629 28.20 11.92 -16.79
C SER A 629 29.70 11.57 -16.69
N GLY A 630 30.12 10.92 -15.59
CA GLY A 630 31.53 10.61 -15.31
C GLY A 630 32.40 11.82 -14.92
N ASP A 631 31.78 12.98 -14.64
CA ASP A 631 32.48 14.19 -14.20
C ASP A 631 32.89 14.14 -12.71
N ARG A 632 33.89 14.93 -12.33
CA ARG A 632 34.42 15.03 -10.95
C ARG A 632 33.39 15.51 -9.93
N SER A 633 32.31 16.14 -10.41
CA SER A 633 31.21 16.68 -9.62
C SER A 633 30.20 15.60 -9.18
N GLU A 634 29.94 14.61 -10.03
CA GLU A 634 29.03 13.48 -9.78
C GLU A 634 29.76 12.34 -9.07
N ARG A 635 29.70 12.32 -7.74
CA ARG A 635 30.38 11.31 -6.91
C ARG A 635 29.41 10.64 -5.95
N ILE A 636 29.40 9.31 -5.97
CA ILE A 636 28.81 8.51 -4.89
C ILE A 636 29.88 8.21 -3.83
N ARG A 637 31.16 8.13 -4.21
CA ARG A 637 32.25 7.76 -3.31
C ARG A 637 33.53 8.54 -3.54
N THR A 638 34.27 8.83 -2.47
CA THR A 638 35.62 9.40 -2.53
C THR A 638 36.61 8.59 -1.73
N TYR A 639 37.71 8.21 -2.37
CA TYR A 639 38.86 7.53 -1.80
C TYR A 639 40.00 8.53 -1.62
N ASN A 640 40.40 8.83 -0.39
CA ASN A 640 41.41 9.82 -0.07
C ASN A 640 42.63 9.12 0.58
N PHE A 641 43.67 8.91 -0.22
CA PHE A 641 44.89 8.21 0.20
C PHE A 641 45.72 8.99 1.23
N PRO A 642 45.95 10.31 1.08
CA PRO A 642 46.69 11.09 2.09
C PRO A 642 46.08 11.03 3.49
N GLN A 643 44.76 10.82 3.59
CA GLN A 643 44.02 10.75 4.85
C GLN A 643 43.62 9.32 5.23
N GLY A 644 44.00 8.31 4.45
CA GLY A 644 43.69 6.90 4.70
C GLY A 644 42.20 6.59 4.83
N ARG A 645 41.32 7.35 4.15
CA ARG A 645 39.86 7.25 4.34
C ARG A 645 39.07 7.13 3.06
N MET A 646 37.90 6.52 3.17
CA MET A 646 36.88 6.47 2.12
C MET A 646 35.57 7.07 2.66
N THR A 647 34.91 7.89 1.85
CA THR A 647 33.62 8.51 2.16
C THR A 647 32.58 8.16 1.10
N ASP A 648 31.45 7.58 1.52
CA ASP A 648 30.25 7.45 0.69
C ASP A 648 29.33 8.66 0.94
N HIS A 649 29.03 9.41 -0.13
CA HIS A 649 28.31 10.68 -0.04
C HIS A 649 26.79 10.51 0.03
N ARG A 650 26.27 9.30 -0.24
CA ARG A 650 24.82 9.02 -0.18
C ARG A 650 24.36 8.88 1.27
N ILE A 651 25.14 8.12 2.05
CA ILE A 651 24.87 7.86 3.48
C ILE A 651 25.75 8.69 4.42
N ASN A 652 26.59 9.58 3.89
CA ASN A 652 27.58 10.38 4.63
C ASN A 652 28.49 9.55 5.56
N LEU A 653 28.73 8.28 5.22
CA LEU A 653 29.59 7.38 5.99
C LEU A 653 31.05 7.61 5.61
N THR A 654 31.91 7.83 6.60
CA THR A 654 33.37 7.95 6.40
C THR A 654 34.09 6.87 7.19
N LEU A 655 34.85 6.01 6.49
CA LEU A 655 35.62 4.92 7.05
C LEU A 655 37.13 5.22 6.94
N TYR A 656 37.84 5.20 8.06
CA TYR A 656 39.30 5.42 8.14
C TYR A 656 40.08 4.10 8.04
N LYS A 657 39.76 3.30 7.03
CA LYS A 657 40.38 1.99 6.79
C LYS A 657 40.59 1.73 5.30
N LEU A 658 41.07 2.75 4.58
CA LEU A 658 41.20 2.71 3.12
C LEU A 658 42.00 1.49 2.63
N ASP A 659 43.10 1.15 3.28
CA ASP A 659 43.93 0.00 2.86
C ASP A 659 43.16 -1.32 2.93
N PHE A 660 42.38 -1.55 3.98
CA PHE A 660 41.51 -2.72 4.12
C PHE A 660 40.39 -2.74 3.07
N ILE A 661 39.81 -1.57 2.78
CA ILE A 661 38.79 -1.43 1.74
C ILE A 661 39.37 -1.79 0.38
N MET A 662 40.54 -1.26 0.02
CA MET A 662 41.24 -1.58 -1.22
C MET A 662 41.71 -3.04 -1.28
N ASP A 663 41.79 -3.71 -0.13
CA ASP A 663 42.06 -5.15 0.02
C ASP A 663 40.79 -6.03 -0.10
N GLY A 664 39.63 -5.43 -0.32
CA GLY A 664 38.35 -6.13 -0.45
C GLY A 664 37.55 -6.29 0.85
N ASP A 665 37.85 -5.56 1.93
CA ASP A 665 36.98 -5.49 3.14
C ASP A 665 35.82 -4.49 2.94
N LEU A 666 34.82 -4.90 2.15
CA LEU A 666 33.67 -4.05 1.79
C LEU A 666 32.41 -4.27 2.66
N ASP A 667 32.40 -5.27 3.54
CA ASP A 667 31.16 -5.71 4.21
C ASP A 667 30.52 -4.63 5.07
N GLU A 668 31.30 -3.86 5.82
CA GLU A 668 30.79 -2.76 6.66
C GLU A 668 30.08 -1.69 5.80
N LEU A 669 30.65 -1.37 4.64
CA LEU A 669 30.09 -0.38 3.70
C LEU A 669 28.83 -0.90 3.03
N LEU A 670 28.89 -2.11 2.44
CA LEU A 670 27.78 -2.69 1.70
C LEU A 670 26.59 -2.99 2.61
N THR A 671 26.86 -3.44 3.85
CA THR A 671 25.81 -3.65 4.86
C THR A 671 25.15 -2.33 5.23
N ALA A 672 25.91 -1.26 5.48
CA ALA A 672 25.36 0.05 5.78
C ALA A 672 24.47 0.61 4.65
N LEU A 673 24.89 0.45 3.39
CA LEU A 673 24.11 0.84 2.21
C LEU A 673 22.83 0.03 2.05
N SER A 674 22.91 -1.30 2.23
CA SER A 674 21.73 -2.17 2.18
C SER A 674 20.74 -1.87 3.30
N SER A 675 21.23 -1.59 4.51
CA SER A 675 20.38 -1.19 5.64
C SER A 675 19.70 0.16 5.38
N GLU A 676 20.41 1.14 4.82
CA GLU A 676 19.80 2.43 4.45
C GLU A 676 18.73 2.27 3.37
N HIS A 677 18.97 1.44 2.36
CA HIS A 677 17.98 1.19 1.32
C HIS A 677 16.72 0.47 1.87
N GLN A 678 16.88 -0.50 2.76
CA GLN A 678 15.75 -1.12 3.47
C GLN A 678 15.00 -0.10 4.35
N ALA A 679 15.74 0.83 4.96
CA ALA A 679 15.20 1.95 5.72
C ALA A 679 14.34 2.87 4.84
N GLU A 680 14.82 3.26 3.66
CA GLU A 680 14.06 4.03 2.67
C GLU A 680 12.78 3.30 2.24
N MET A 681 12.86 1.99 1.98
CA MET A 681 11.71 1.14 1.67
C MET A 681 10.69 1.06 2.82
N THR A 682 11.14 1.21 4.06
CA THR A 682 10.26 1.22 5.24
C THR A 682 9.60 2.58 5.47
N VAL A 683 10.31 3.68 5.18
CA VAL A 683 9.69 5.02 5.10
C VAL A 683 8.61 5.03 4.02
N LEU A 684 8.84 4.40 2.86
CA LEU A 684 7.82 4.21 1.84
C LEU A 684 6.60 3.43 2.36
N ARG A 685 6.80 2.39 3.19
CA ARG A 685 5.70 1.67 3.86
C ARG A 685 4.89 2.59 4.79
N GLN A 686 5.53 3.47 5.55
CA GLN A 686 4.83 4.41 6.43
C GLN A 686 4.08 5.49 5.65
N ILE A 687 4.65 5.93 4.53
CA ILE A 687 3.98 6.82 3.58
C ILE A 687 2.78 6.10 2.97
N LEU A 688 2.88 4.81 2.63
CA LEU A 688 1.77 4.02 2.11
C LEU A 688 0.63 3.87 3.13
N GLU A 689 0.97 3.60 4.39
CA GLU A 689 0.01 3.50 5.49
C GLU A 689 -0.69 4.84 5.80
N CYS A 690 -0.03 5.97 5.55
CA CYS A 690 -0.64 7.30 5.63
C CYS A 690 -1.54 7.55 4.42
N THR A 691 -0.98 7.39 3.22
CA THR A 691 -1.61 7.78 1.95
C THR A 691 -2.86 6.99 1.63
N LYS A 692 -3.01 5.76 2.13
CA LYS A 692 -4.27 4.99 2.00
C LYS A 692 -5.48 5.65 2.67
N LEU A 693 -5.26 6.55 3.63
CA LEU A 693 -6.33 7.30 4.31
C LEU A 693 -6.62 8.65 3.62
N LEU A 694 -5.78 9.07 2.66
CA LEU A 694 -5.89 10.36 2.00
C LEU A 694 -6.81 10.29 0.77
N GLY A 695 -7.16 11.47 0.25
CA GLY A 695 -8.04 11.67 -0.88
C GLY A 695 -9.49 11.90 -0.49
N SER A 696 -10.33 11.92 -1.51
CA SER A 696 -11.79 12.00 -1.40
C SER A 696 -12.36 10.69 -0.87
N VAL A 697 -13.33 10.77 0.03
CA VAL A 697 -14.06 9.59 0.56
C VAL A 697 -14.65 8.76 -0.58
N VAL A 698 -15.18 9.43 -1.61
CA VAL A 698 -15.65 8.78 -2.84
C VAL A 698 -14.70 9.15 -3.98
N PRO A 699 -14.02 8.17 -4.62
CA PRO A 699 -13.13 8.44 -5.74
C PRO A 699 -13.83 9.17 -6.91
N GLY A 700 -13.12 10.11 -7.52
CA GLY A 700 -13.62 10.87 -8.68
C GLY A 700 -14.71 11.91 -8.33
N VAL A 701 -14.76 12.36 -7.07
CA VAL A 701 -15.52 13.57 -6.70
C VAL A 701 -14.76 14.80 -7.18
N VAL A 702 -15.48 15.69 -7.86
CA VAL A 702 -14.95 17.00 -8.27
C VAL A 702 -15.50 18.05 -7.32
N VAL A 703 -14.61 18.72 -6.58
CA VAL A 703 -14.97 19.84 -5.69
C VAL A 703 -14.58 21.15 -6.36
N VAL A 704 -15.58 21.89 -6.83
CA VAL A 704 -15.38 23.21 -7.41
C VAL A 704 -14.81 24.15 -6.36
N ASN A 705 -13.68 24.81 -6.69
CA ASN A 705 -12.94 25.68 -5.77
C ASN A 705 -12.56 25.00 -4.44
N GLY A 706 -12.39 23.68 -4.45
CA GLY A 706 -12.04 22.91 -3.26
C GLY A 706 -10.68 23.31 -2.68
N ALA A 707 -10.50 23.01 -1.40
CA ALA A 707 -9.22 23.13 -0.72
C ALA A 707 -8.23 22.12 -1.31
N ARG A 708 -7.00 22.56 -1.56
CA ARG A 708 -5.94 21.69 -2.06
C ARG A 708 -5.10 21.13 -0.92
N VAL A 709 -4.68 19.87 -1.06
CA VAL A 709 -3.84 19.19 -0.05
C VAL A 709 -2.36 19.25 -0.50
N PRO A 710 -1.48 19.94 0.26
CA PRO A 710 -0.05 20.02 -0.01
C PRO A 710 0.61 18.67 -0.31
N GLY A 711 1.46 18.61 -1.33
CA GLY A 711 2.19 17.42 -1.78
C GLY A 711 1.35 16.45 -2.61
N THR A 712 0.11 16.79 -2.95
CA THR A 712 -0.82 15.93 -3.69
C THR A 712 -1.53 16.71 -4.80
N SER A 713 -2.25 15.99 -5.66
CA SER A 713 -3.19 16.55 -6.64
C SER A 713 -4.62 16.65 -6.11
N PHE A 714 -4.86 16.35 -4.82
CA PHE A 714 -6.21 16.31 -4.27
C PHE A 714 -6.81 17.70 -4.13
N VAL A 715 -8.05 17.84 -4.61
CA VAL A 715 -8.90 19.02 -4.47
C VAL A 715 -10.19 18.56 -3.78
N LEU A 716 -10.35 18.95 -2.51
CA LEU A 716 -11.34 18.36 -1.61
C LEU A 716 -12.23 19.43 -0.98
N ASP A 717 -13.33 19.01 -0.36
CA ASP A 717 -14.09 19.90 0.51
C ASP A 717 -13.25 20.21 1.77
N PRO A 718 -13.50 21.34 2.46
CA PRO A 718 -12.68 21.76 3.59
C PRO A 718 -12.68 20.78 4.78
N ILE A 719 -13.69 19.91 4.92
CA ILE A 719 -13.76 18.92 6.00
C ILE A 719 -12.81 17.76 5.69
N GLN A 720 -12.86 17.22 4.47
CA GLN A 720 -11.97 16.13 4.07
C GLN A 720 -10.52 16.60 3.87
N ALA A 721 -10.32 17.83 3.36
CA ALA A 721 -8.99 18.44 3.28
C ALA A 721 -8.37 18.62 4.67
N ALA A 722 -9.16 19.02 5.68
CA ALA A 722 -8.68 19.13 7.05
C ALA A 722 -8.25 17.79 7.62
N PHE A 723 -9.01 16.72 7.38
CA PHE A 723 -8.61 15.36 7.74
C PHE A 723 -7.27 14.98 7.11
N ASN A 724 -7.15 15.18 5.80
CA ASN A 724 -5.98 14.82 5.02
C ASN A 724 -4.72 15.54 5.53
N LEU A 725 -4.77 16.86 5.61
CA LEU A 725 -3.63 17.68 5.98
C LEU A 725 -3.19 17.44 7.43
N SER A 726 -4.13 17.43 8.38
CA SER A 726 -3.80 17.17 9.79
C SER A 726 -3.31 15.73 10.02
N THR A 727 -3.79 14.76 9.24
CA THR A 727 -3.25 13.39 9.28
C THR A 727 -1.80 13.35 8.80
N MET A 728 -1.50 14.00 7.68
CA MET A 728 -0.15 14.03 7.11
C MET A 728 0.88 14.64 8.05
N ILE A 729 0.57 15.80 8.66
CA ILE A 729 1.52 16.49 9.55
C ILE A 729 1.78 15.73 10.85
N ARG A 730 0.78 15.01 11.37
CA ARG A 730 0.88 14.28 12.65
C ARG A 730 1.47 12.89 12.48
N TRP A 731 1.42 12.33 11.27
CA TRP A 731 1.63 10.91 11.01
C TRP A 731 2.91 10.33 11.64
N LEU A 732 4.02 11.01 11.38
CA LEU A 732 5.37 10.59 11.79
C LEU A 732 5.75 11.09 13.19
N ASP A 733 4.84 11.78 13.88
CA ASP A 733 5.09 12.40 15.18
C ASP A 733 6.33 13.32 15.19
N TYR A 734 6.54 14.03 14.08
CA TYR A 734 7.70 14.88 13.86
C TYR A 734 7.35 16.38 13.83
N ASN A 735 6.08 16.71 14.11
CA ASN A 735 5.58 18.06 14.26
C ASN A 735 5.93 18.64 15.65
N ASP A 736 5.39 19.82 15.96
CA ASP A 736 5.68 20.50 17.22
C ASP A 736 5.07 19.76 18.43
N THR A 737 5.35 20.23 19.64
CA THR A 737 4.85 19.62 20.87
C THR A 737 4.63 20.68 21.94
N TRP A 738 3.54 20.51 22.68
CA TRP A 738 3.23 21.23 23.91
C TRP A 738 3.11 20.25 25.06
N LEU A 739 3.91 20.46 26.09
CA LEU A 739 3.98 19.63 27.28
C LEU A 739 3.45 20.41 28.50
N ALA A 740 2.38 19.91 29.11
CA ALA A 740 1.77 20.44 30.30
C ALA A 740 1.11 19.30 31.10
N GLU A 741 0.11 19.57 31.95
CA GLU A 741 -0.70 18.52 32.59
C GLU A 741 -1.35 17.59 31.57
N GLU A 742 -1.79 18.16 30.43
CA GLU A 742 -2.04 17.41 29.21
C GLU A 742 -0.94 17.66 28.17
N TRP A 743 -0.65 16.66 27.36
CA TRP A 743 0.26 16.80 26.22
C TRP A 743 -0.52 16.96 24.93
N GLY A 744 0.09 17.58 23.94
CA GLY A 744 -0.49 17.59 22.61
C GLY A 744 0.39 18.27 21.58
N HIS A 745 -0.12 18.33 20.36
CA HIS A 745 0.57 18.94 19.23
C HIS A 745 -0.32 20.04 18.64
N PRO A 746 -0.18 21.29 19.09
CA PRO A 746 -1.04 22.37 18.61
C PRO A 746 -0.93 22.63 17.11
N SER A 747 0.16 22.22 16.44
CA SER A 747 0.23 22.25 14.97
C SER A 747 -0.84 21.41 14.30
N ASP A 748 -1.44 20.43 14.98
CA ASP A 748 -2.53 19.60 14.44
C ASP A 748 -3.75 20.43 13.98
N ASN A 749 -3.95 21.62 14.55
CA ASN A 749 -5.05 22.52 14.16
C ASN A 749 -4.86 23.14 12.76
N ILE A 750 -3.63 23.12 12.21
CA ILE A 750 -3.35 23.77 10.91
C ILE A 750 -4.12 23.13 9.76
N GLY A 751 -4.47 21.84 9.83
CA GLY A 751 -5.25 21.21 8.76
C GLY A 751 -6.64 21.80 8.65
N GLY A 752 -7.33 22.04 9.77
CA GLY A 752 -8.61 22.76 9.78
C GLY A 752 -8.48 24.21 9.31
N ILE A 753 -7.47 24.92 9.82
CA ILE A 753 -7.23 26.34 9.52
C ILE A 753 -6.88 26.56 8.04
N LEU A 754 -5.86 25.87 7.54
CA LEU A 754 -5.34 26.07 6.18
C LEU A 754 -6.35 25.59 5.14
N SER A 755 -7.02 24.46 5.36
CA SER A 755 -8.03 23.95 4.43
C SER A 755 -9.21 24.91 4.27
N VAL A 756 -9.73 25.45 5.39
CA VAL A 756 -10.83 26.43 5.33
C VAL A 756 -10.36 27.75 4.75
N ALA A 757 -9.16 28.22 5.10
CA ALA A 757 -8.62 29.47 4.58
C ALA A 757 -8.33 29.40 3.07
N ASP A 758 -7.80 28.28 2.57
CA ASP A 758 -7.58 28.03 1.14
C ASP A 758 -8.91 27.99 0.38
N TRP A 759 -9.86 27.19 0.86
CA TRP A 759 -11.20 27.12 0.27
C TRP A 759 -11.90 28.48 0.23
N LEU A 760 -11.90 29.24 1.34
CA LEU A 760 -12.46 30.59 1.39
C LEU A 760 -11.78 31.55 0.41
N SER A 761 -10.45 31.44 0.26
CA SER A 761 -9.69 32.28 -0.67
C SER A 761 -10.03 31.97 -2.12
N ARG A 762 -10.15 30.69 -2.48
CA ARG A 762 -10.57 30.25 -3.82
C ARG A 762 -12.01 30.68 -4.13
N GLN A 763 -12.92 30.55 -3.16
CA GLN A 763 -14.29 31.02 -3.29
C GLN A 763 -14.38 32.55 -3.43
N ALA A 764 -13.54 33.28 -2.69
CA ALA A 764 -13.46 34.74 -2.80
C ALA A 764 -13.03 35.14 -4.21
N LEU A 765 -11.96 34.53 -4.74
CA LEU A 765 -11.48 34.78 -6.11
C LEU A 765 -12.54 34.46 -7.17
N ALA A 766 -13.21 33.32 -7.06
CA ALA A 766 -14.31 32.95 -7.97
C ALA A 766 -15.47 33.95 -7.94
N SER A 767 -15.65 34.66 -6.81
CA SER A 767 -16.67 35.69 -6.62
C SER A 767 -16.16 37.12 -6.87
N GLY A 768 -14.96 37.29 -7.42
CA GLY A 768 -14.34 38.60 -7.66
C GLY A 768 -13.92 39.38 -6.39
N LYS A 769 -13.82 38.70 -5.25
CA LYS A 769 -13.38 39.25 -3.96
C LYS A 769 -11.91 38.96 -3.70
N LYS A 770 -11.30 39.71 -2.77
CA LYS A 770 -9.91 39.49 -2.36
C LYS A 770 -9.78 38.20 -1.53
N PRO A 771 -8.78 37.35 -1.79
CA PRO A 771 -8.50 36.16 -0.99
C PRO A 771 -8.00 36.53 0.41
N LEU A 772 -8.00 35.56 1.32
CA LEU A 772 -7.33 35.71 2.62
C LEU A 772 -5.81 35.67 2.42
N THR A 773 -5.05 36.22 3.35
CA THR A 773 -3.58 36.17 3.34
C THR A 773 -3.04 35.20 4.38
N MET A 774 -1.79 34.76 4.23
CA MET A 774 -1.15 33.87 5.21
C MET A 774 -1.04 34.50 6.60
N LYS A 775 -1.06 35.84 6.73
CA LYS A 775 -1.19 36.51 8.05
C LYS A 775 -2.44 36.08 8.82
N VAL A 776 -3.56 35.86 8.12
CA VAL A 776 -4.80 35.36 8.72
C VAL A 776 -4.60 33.94 9.23
N VAL A 777 -3.93 33.08 8.46
CA VAL A 777 -3.58 31.70 8.86
C VAL A 777 -2.68 31.70 10.09
N LEU A 778 -1.61 32.50 10.11
CA LEU A 778 -0.70 32.61 11.26
C LEU A 778 -1.42 33.11 12.52
N THR A 779 -2.31 34.10 12.38
CA THR A 779 -3.12 34.61 13.50
C THR A 779 -4.08 33.54 14.03
N ALA A 780 -4.72 32.80 13.13
CA ALA A 780 -5.58 31.67 13.47
C ALA A 780 -4.79 30.57 14.21
N MET A 781 -3.57 30.25 13.75
CA MET A 781 -2.69 29.31 14.43
C MET A 781 -2.34 29.78 15.85
N ILE A 782 -1.93 31.05 16.04
CA ILE A 782 -1.64 31.61 17.37
C ILE A 782 -2.81 31.38 18.32
N LYS A 783 -4.04 31.68 17.88
CA LYS A 783 -5.24 31.51 18.69
C LYS A 783 -5.54 30.04 19.00
N ALA A 784 -5.41 29.15 18.01
CA ALA A 784 -5.65 27.71 18.22
C ALA A 784 -4.64 27.14 19.23
N TYR A 785 -3.38 27.53 19.11
CA TYR A 785 -2.31 27.15 20.03
C TYR A 785 -2.64 27.61 21.44
N GLU A 786 -3.06 28.86 21.59
CA GLU A 786 -3.37 29.42 22.89
C GLU A 786 -4.58 28.74 23.53
N ILE A 787 -5.65 28.48 22.78
CA ILE A 787 -6.84 27.77 23.30
C ILE A 787 -6.47 26.37 23.77
N GLN A 788 -5.86 25.56 22.91
CA GLN A 788 -5.48 24.19 23.25
C GLN A 788 -4.45 24.16 24.38
N GLY A 789 -3.39 24.98 24.27
CA GLY A 789 -2.28 24.94 25.20
C GLY A 789 -2.62 25.50 26.57
N CYS A 790 -3.42 26.56 26.68
CA CYS A 790 -3.84 27.10 27.97
C CYS A 790 -4.80 26.16 28.70
N ILE A 791 -5.71 25.47 28.00
CA ILE A 791 -6.55 24.44 28.64
C ILE A 791 -5.65 23.27 29.11
N ALA A 792 -4.68 22.86 28.30
CA ALA A 792 -3.76 21.77 28.68
C ALA A 792 -2.88 22.07 29.90
N LEU A 793 -2.76 23.33 30.34
CA LEU A 793 -1.89 23.73 31.45
C LEU A 793 -2.22 23.05 32.77
N GLU A 794 -3.50 23.00 33.13
CA GLU A 794 -3.96 22.50 34.44
C GLU A 794 -5.00 21.37 34.32
N ASN A 795 -5.34 20.95 33.10
CA ASN A 795 -6.42 20.00 32.85
C ASN A 795 -5.91 18.77 32.12
N ALA A 796 -5.81 17.64 32.83
CA ALA A 796 -5.32 16.36 32.30
C ALA A 796 -6.48 15.45 31.86
N PHE A 797 -6.79 15.42 30.57
CA PHE A 797 -7.79 14.52 29.98
C PHE A 797 -7.31 13.06 29.99
N ASN A 798 -5.99 12.85 29.95
CA ASN A 798 -5.35 11.55 30.10
C ASN A 798 -5.71 10.87 31.44
N GLN A 799 -5.92 11.61 32.53
CA GLN A 799 -6.28 11.06 33.86
C GLN A 799 -7.75 10.63 33.96
N VAL A 800 -8.57 11.00 32.98
CA VAL A 800 -9.98 10.58 32.87
C VAL A 800 -10.20 9.62 31.69
N GLY A 801 -9.12 9.13 31.06
CA GLY A 801 -9.18 8.14 29.98
C GLY A 801 -9.48 8.69 28.59
N LEU A 802 -9.57 10.02 28.45
CA LEU A 802 -9.80 10.69 27.18
C LEU A 802 -8.49 11.02 26.47
N ASP A 803 -8.53 11.08 25.14
CA ASP A 803 -7.39 11.56 24.36
C ASP A 803 -7.37 13.09 24.25
N HIS A 804 -6.16 13.65 24.17
CA HIS A 804 -5.91 15.09 24.10
C HIS A 804 -6.50 15.76 22.85
N VAL A 805 -6.87 14.99 21.82
CA VAL A 805 -7.47 15.50 20.58
C VAL A 805 -8.82 16.18 20.81
N VAL A 806 -9.45 16.03 21.99
CA VAL A 806 -10.56 16.90 22.42
C VAL A 806 -10.20 18.38 22.31
N LEU A 807 -8.97 18.74 22.69
CA LEU A 807 -8.50 20.12 22.63
C LEU A 807 -8.23 20.60 21.21
N VAL A 808 -7.78 19.71 20.31
CA VAL A 808 -7.68 20.01 18.87
C VAL A 808 -9.06 20.32 18.32
N LYS A 809 -10.07 19.51 18.67
CA LYS A 809 -11.45 19.71 18.24
C LYS A 809 -11.99 21.06 18.72
N VAL A 810 -11.84 21.38 20.00
CA VAL A 810 -12.33 22.64 20.60
C VAL A 810 -11.61 23.86 20.01
N ALA A 811 -10.27 23.84 19.94
CA ALA A 811 -9.48 24.95 19.42
C ALA A 811 -9.72 25.19 17.94
N THR A 812 -9.71 24.12 17.12
CA THR A 812 -10.02 24.22 15.69
C THR A 812 -11.44 24.75 15.47
N THR A 813 -12.43 24.30 16.25
CA THR A 813 -13.84 24.74 16.07
C THR A 813 -13.96 26.24 16.29
N ALA A 814 -13.37 26.77 17.37
CA ALA A 814 -13.42 28.19 17.69
C ALA A 814 -12.77 29.06 16.59
N VAL A 815 -11.60 28.64 16.12
CA VAL A 815 -10.84 29.42 15.12
C VAL A 815 -11.44 29.29 13.73
N VAL A 816 -11.89 28.11 13.32
CA VAL A 816 -12.58 27.92 12.04
C VAL A 816 -13.91 28.67 12.02
N ALA A 817 -14.65 28.68 13.14
CA ALA A 817 -15.87 29.48 13.21
C ALA A 817 -15.60 30.98 13.01
N GLN A 818 -14.48 31.48 13.56
CA GLN A 818 -14.03 32.84 13.30
C GLN A 818 -13.69 33.06 11.81
N LEU A 819 -12.96 32.13 11.18
CA LEU A 819 -12.58 32.23 9.76
C LEU A 819 -13.79 32.23 8.83
N LEU A 820 -14.81 31.44 9.16
CA LEU A 820 -16.07 31.36 8.42
C LEU A 820 -16.96 32.60 8.58
N GLY A 821 -16.59 33.53 9.47
CA GLY A 821 -17.27 34.80 9.70
C GLY A 821 -18.53 34.69 10.56
N LEU A 822 -18.61 33.68 11.44
CA LEU A 822 -19.75 33.50 12.32
C LEU A 822 -19.84 34.63 13.36
N THR A 823 -21.06 34.94 13.77
CA THR A 823 -21.35 35.87 14.86
C THR A 823 -20.92 35.28 16.21
N ARG A 824 -20.89 36.12 17.25
CA ARG A 824 -20.53 35.69 18.60
C ARG A 824 -21.39 34.53 19.10
N ASP A 825 -22.70 34.58 18.87
CA ASP A 825 -23.63 33.57 19.38
C ASP A 825 -23.49 32.26 18.60
N GLU A 826 -23.32 32.32 17.28
CA GLU A 826 -23.03 31.15 16.46
C GLU A 826 -21.67 30.52 16.83
N MET A 827 -20.65 31.32 17.16
CA MET A 827 -19.37 30.81 17.66
C MET A 827 -19.51 30.12 19.02
N ILE A 828 -20.32 30.67 19.93
CA ILE A 828 -20.65 30.02 21.21
C ILE A 828 -21.36 28.69 20.95
N ASN A 829 -22.31 28.65 20.01
CA ASN A 829 -22.99 27.43 19.62
C ASN A 829 -21.98 26.40 19.09
N ALA A 830 -21.10 26.77 18.17
CA ALA A 830 -20.07 25.89 17.63
C ALA A 830 -19.17 25.29 18.72
N VAL A 831 -18.69 26.12 19.66
CA VAL A 831 -17.83 25.65 20.76
C VAL A 831 -18.61 24.75 21.72
N SER A 832 -19.88 25.06 22.00
CA SER A 832 -20.72 24.19 22.83
C SER A 832 -20.95 22.83 22.16
N LEU A 833 -21.16 22.79 20.84
CA LEU A 833 -21.27 21.57 20.05
C LEU A 833 -19.98 20.74 20.16
N ALA A 834 -18.81 21.38 20.12
CA ALA A 834 -17.53 20.68 20.29
C ALA A 834 -17.37 20.01 21.66
N TRP A 835 -17.91 20.62 22.72
CA TRP A 835 -17.85 20.07 24.08
C TRP A 835 -18.83 18.93 24.32
N ILE A 836 -20.03 18.99 23.75
CA ILE A 836 -21.02 17.90 23.88
C ILE A 836 -20.79 16.74 22.89
N ASP A 837 -19.89 16.92 21.92
CA ASP A 837 -19.56 15.89 20.95
C ASP A 837 -18.91 14.66 21.61
N GLY A 838 -18.97 13.51 20.95
CA GLY A 838 -18.30 12.30 21.43
C GLY A 838 -16.77 12.49 21.49
N HIS A 839 -16.17 12.16 22.64
CA HIS A 839 -14.71 12.28 22.85
C HIS A 839 -14.03 10.93 22.75
N ALA A 840 -12.94 10.88 21.96
CA ALA A 840 -12.21 9.65 21.74
C ALA A 840 -11.50 9.18 23.02
N LEU A 841 -11.58 7.88 23.29
CA LEU A 841 -10.68 7.22 24.24
C LEU A 841 -9.23 7.29 23.73
N ARG A 842 -8.27 7.11 24.63
CA ARG A 842 -6.83 7.08 24.28
C ARG A 842 -6.21 5.68 24.19
N ILE A 843 -7.03 4.63 24.16
CA ILE A 843 -6.56 3.23 24.20
C ILE A 843 -5.54 2.89 23.10
N TYR A 844 -5.66 3.51 21.93
CA TYR A 844 -4.73 3.32 20.80
C TYR A 844 -3.33 3.93 21.01
N ARG A 845 -3.09 4.61 22.14
CA ARG A 845 -1.78 5.12 22.56
C ARG A 845 -1.15 4.28 23.67
N GLN A 846 -1.85 3.26 24.16
CA GLN A 846 -1.46 2.47 25.33
C GLN A 846 -1.31 1.00 24.96
N ALA A 847 -0.23 0.37 25.41
CA ALA A 847 -0.05 -1.06 25.27
C ALA A 847 -1.16 -1.83 26.01
N PRO A 848 -1.63 -2.99 25.50
CA PRO A 848 -1.19 -3.68 24.28
C PRO A 848 -1.87 -3.18 22.99
N ASN A 849 -2.73 -2.17 23.05
CA ASN A 849 -3.58 -1.72 21.95
C ASN A 849 -2.98 -0.59 21.11
N THR A 850 -1.69 -0.30 21.27
CA THR A 850 -1.00 0.76 20.54
C THR A 850 -1.13 0.54 19.03
N GLY A 851 -1.66 1.53 18.30
CA GLY A 851 -1.98 1.36 16.88
C GLY A 851 -1.97 2.66 16.09
N SER A 852 -2.15 2.56 14.77
CA SER A 852 -2.00 3.69 13.84
C SER A 852 -2.99 4.84 14.07
N ARG A 853 -4.10 4.61 14.79
CA ARG A 853 -5.04 5.69 15.17
C ARG A 853 -4.38 6.83 15.93
N GLN A 854 -3.30 6.57 16.66
CA GLN A 854 -2.54 7.64 17.32
C GLN A 854 -1.99 8.70 16.35
N SER A 855 -1.76 8.31 15.08
CA SER A 855 -1.19 9.13 14.02
C SER A 855 -2.23 9.94 13.23
N TRP A 856 -3.51 9.56 13.26
CA TRP A 856 -4.58 10.24 12.51
C TRP A 856 -5.76 10.74 13.39
N ALA A 857 -5.80 10.41 14.69
CA ALA A 857 -6.84 10.89 15.61
C ALA A 857 -6.96 12.43 15.66
N ALA A 858 -5.84 13.14 15.53
CA ALA A 858 -5.84 14.59 15.48
C ALA A 858 -6.42 15.13 14.16
N GLY A 859 -6.19 14.42 13.04
CA GLY A 859 -6.80 14.74 11.75
C GLY A 859 -8.32 14.55 11.76
N ASP A 860 -8.79 13.47 12.38
CA ASP A 860 -10.21 13.23 12.63
C ASP A 860 -10.83 14.35 13.49
N ALA A 861 -10.18 14.73 14.59
CA ALA A 861 -10.64 15.82 15.46
C ALA A 861 -10.69 17.18 14.74
N ALA A 862 -9.67 17.53 13.94
CA ALA A 862 -9.64 18.75 13.15
C ALA A 862 -10.74 18.76 12.08
N SER A 863 -10.97 17.63 11.40
CA SER A 863 -12.05 17.46 10.44
C SER A 863 -13.43 17.62 11.09
N ARG A 864 -13.63 16.98 12.24
CA ARG A 864 -14.86 17.10 13.03
C ARG A 864 -15.11 18.55 13.44
N ALA A 865 -14.09 19.27 13.87
CA ALA A 865 -14.19 20.68 14.23
C ALA A 865 -14.65 21.57 13.07
N VAL A 866 -14.10 21.36 11.87
CA VAL A 866 -14.55 22.06 10.66
C VAL A 866 -16.03 21.76 10.41
N ARG A 867 -16.46 20.49 10.50
CA ARG A 867 -17.86 20.10 10.35
C ARG A 867 -18.77 20.79 11.37
N LEU A 868 -18.39 20.85 12.64
CA LEU A 868 -19.18 21.50 13.70
C LEU A 868 -19.33 23.01 13.46
N ALA A 869 -18.26 23.68 13.01
CA ALA A 869 -18.34 25.09 12.63
C ALA A 869 -19.28 25.32 11.43
N PHE A 870 -19.31 24.41 10.44
CA PHE A 870 -20.28 24.47 9.35
C PHE A 870 -21.72 24.21 9.81
N ILE A 871 -21.94 23.32 10.79
CA ILE A 871 -23.26 23.10 11.40
C ILE A 871 -23.73 24.36 12.13
N ALA A 872 -22.89 24.98 12.96
CA ALA A 872 -23.26 26.23 13.61
C ALA A 872 -23.57 27.35 12.60
N LYS A 873 -22.86 27.37 11.46
CA LYS A 873 -23.10 28.34 10.38
C LYS A 873 -24.47 28.20 9.72
N THR A 874 -25.16 27.07 9.83
CA THR A 874 -26.54 26.94 9.34
C THR A 874 -27.57 27.54 10.30
N GLY A 875 -27.13 28.10 11.43
CA GLY A 875 -27.99 28.60 12.50
C GLY A 875 -28.36 27.54 13.54
N GLU A 876 -27.64 26.42 13.59
CA GLU A 876 -27.89 25.36 14.58
C GLU A 876 -27.72 25.91 16.02
N MET A 877 -28.58 25.43 16.92
CA MET A 877 -28.59 25.91 18.30
C MET A 877 -27.37 25.40 19.09
N GLY A 878 -26.98 26.17 20.09
CA GLY A 878 -25.96 25.79 21.05
C GLY A 878 -26.53 25.21 22.34
N TYR A 879 -25.61 24.78 23.20
CA TYR A 879 -25.89 24.22 24.52
C TYR A 879 -25.16 25.06 25.58
N PRO A 880 -25.79 26.13 26.12
CA PRO A 880 -25.13 27.08 27.01
C PRO A 880 -24.48 26.44 28.25
N SER A 881 -25.05 25.36 28.76
CA SER A 881 -24.56 24.59 29.92
C SER A 881 -23.81 23.31 29.52
N ALA A 882 -23.26 23.22 28.30
CA ALA A 882 -22.53 22.05 27.80
C ALA A 882 -21.48 21.50 28.78
N LEU A 883 -20.84 22.37 29.55
CA LEU A 883 -19.86 22.00 30.56
C LEU A 883 -20.49 21.72 31.94
N THR A 884 -21.43 22.56 32.37
CA THR A 884 -21.86 22.69 33.77
C THR A 884 -23.24 22.10 34.08
N ALA A 885 -23.95 21.57 33.07
CA ALA A 885 -25.24 20.92 33.31
C ALA A 885 -25.06 19.78 34.32
N LYS A 886 -25.87 19.77 35.38
CA LYS A 886 -25.80 18.73 36.40
C LYS A 886 -26.10 17.36 35.78
N ASP A 887 -25.33 16.35 36.17
CA ASP A 887 -25.42 14.94 35.75
C ASP A 887 -25.06 14.69 34.26
N TRP A 888 -25.30 15.64 33.36
CA TRP A 888 -25.18 15.47 31.90
C TRP A 888 -24.10 16.32 31.24
N GLY A 889 -23.64 17.38 31.90
CA GLY A 889 -22.61 18.28 31.40
C GLY A 889 -21.24 17.60 31.39
N PHE A 890 -20.34 18.10 30.54
CA PHE A 890 -19.00 17.52 30.37
C PHE A 890 -18.25 17.33 31.71
N TYR A 891 -18.39 18.28 32.65
CA TYR A 891 -17.72 18.19 33.96
C TYR A 891 -18.15 16.93 34.73
N ASP A 892 -19.46 16.73 34.89
CA ASP A 892 -20.00 15.61 35.66
C ASP A 892 -19.83 14.29 34.90
N ALA A 893 -20.15 14.28 33.61
CA ALA A 893 -20.18 13.06 32.81
C ALA A 893 -18.79 12.50 32.50
N LEU A 894 -17.81 13.37 32.23
CA LEU A 894 -16.52 12.95 31.66
C LEU A 894 -15.29 13.52 32.37
N PHE A 895 -15.46 14.51 33.26
CA PHE A 895 -14.35 15.15 33.96
C PHE A 895 -14.42 15.00 35.50
N LYS A 896 -15.12 13.95 35.97
CA LYS A 896 -15.24 13.59 37.39
C LYS A 896 -15.77 14.73 38.27
N GLY A 897 -16.70 15.53 37.75
CA GLY A 897 -17.30 16.68 38.42
C GLY A 897 -16.36 17.87 38.63
N LYS A 898 -15.15 17.86 38.07
CA LYS A 898 -14.18 18.95 38.22
C LYS A 898 -14.43 20.02 37.14
N PRO A 899 -14.32 21.33 37.47
CA PRO A 899 -14.31 22.37 36.44
C PRO A 899 -12.94 22.44 35.76
N LEU A 900 -12.91 23.00 34.54
CA LEU A 900 -11.64 23.36 33.89
C LEU A 900 -10.97 24.51 34.64
N LEU A 901 -9.68 24.36 34.90
CA LEU A 901 -8.84 25.34 35.59
C LEU A 901 -7.95 26.10 34.60
N PHE A 902 -7.64 27.36 34.93
CA PHE A 902 -6.83 28.22 34.08
C PHE A 902 -5.87 29.06 34.94
N GLN A 903 -4.58 28.74 34.89
CA GLN A 903 -3.54 29.58 35.51
C GLN A 903 -3.36 30.94 34.83
N ARG A 904 -3.94 31.16 33.63
CA ARG A 904 -3.73 32.39 32.84
C ARG A 904 -4.84 32.65 31.81
N PRO A 905 -5.06 33.91 31.42
CA PRO A 905 -5.88 34.25 30.26
C PRO A 905 -5.19 33.89 28.94
N TYR A 906 -5.97 33.78 27.86
CA TYR A 906 -5.46 33.56 26.51
C TYR A 906 -4.69 34.80 26.00
N GLY A 907 -3.46 34.59 25.52
CA GLY A 907 -2.64 35.56 24.77
C GLY A 907 -1.91 34.89 23.59
N SER A 908 -0.58 34.81 23.66
CA SER A 908 0.31 34.16 22.67
C SER A 908 1.38 33.27 23.31
N TYR A 909 1.21 32.97 24.61
CA TYR A 909 2.23 32.31 25.41
C TYR A 909 2.60 30.93 24.87
N VAL A 910 1.63 30.15 24.40
CA VAL A 910 1.84 28.77 23.98
C VAL A 910 2.73 28.72 22.73
N LEU A 911 2.45 29.55 21.72
CA LEU A 911 3.26 29.58 20.49
C LEU A 911 4.67 30.09 20.77
N GLU A 912 4.83 31.10 21.62
CA GLU A 912 6.14 31.62 22.01
C GLU A 912 7.02 30.53 22.63
N ASN A 913 6.41 29.65 23.44
CA ASN A 913 7.10 28.61 24.21
C ASN A 913 6.98 27.20 23.59
N ILE A 914 6.51 27.08 22.35
CA ILE A 914 6.28 25.77 21.71
C ILE A 914 7.58 24.96 21.60
N LEU A 915 7.50 23.65 21.55
CA LEU A 915 8.67 22.80 21.37
C LEU A 915 8.73 22.24 19.95
N PHE A 916 9.89 22.32 19.29
CA PHE A 916 10.07 21.76 17.95
C PHE A 916 10.88 20.47 18.00
N LYS A 917 10.41 19.40 17.35
CA LYS A 917 11.24 18.21 17.12
C LYS A 917 12.21 18.49 15.97
N VAL A 918 13.42 18.94 16.31
CA VAL A 918 14.43 19.37 15.33
C VAL A 918 15.32 18.21 14.88
N SER A 919 15.90 17.47 15.83
CA SER A 919 16.98 16.52 15.53
C SER A 919 16.51 15.08 15.41
N TYR A 920 15.64 14.60 16.31
CA TYR A 920 15.33 13.18 16.42
C TYR A 920 13.83 12.89 16.37
N PRO A 921 13.39 11.86 15.62
CA PRO A 921 11.99 11.46 15.52
C PRO A 921 11.60 10.54 16.69
N SER A 922 11.66 11.07 17.91
CA SER A 922 11.33 10.33 19.14
C SER A 922 10.27 11.06 19.97
N GLU A 923 9.76 10.39 21.00
CA GLU A 923 9.01 11.03 22.08
C GLU A 923 9.83 12.19 22.67
N PHE A 924 9.14 13.28 23.05
CA PHE A 924 9.78 14.57 23.34
C PHE A 924 10.54 14.57 24.67
N HIS A 925 10.04 13.87 25.68
CA HIS A 925 10.68 13.78 27.00
C HIS A 925 12.03 13.06 26.97
N ALA A 926 12.31 12.28 25.92
CA ALA A 926 13.61 11.63 25.72
C ALA A 926 14.64 12.47 24.94
N GLN A 927 14.26 13.61 24.33
CA GLN A 927 15.13 14.34 23.39
C GLN A 927 16.49 14.73 24.01
N THR A 928 16.49 15.22 25.25
CA THR A 928 17.71 15.59 25.97
C THR A 928 18.52 14.37 26.42
N ALA A 929 17.87 13.24 26.69
CA ALA A 929 18.56 11.98 26.98
C ALA A 929 19.29 11.45 25.73
N VAL A 930 18.67 11.54 24.56
CA VAL A 930 19.31 11.19 23.28
C VAL A 930 20.53 12.08 23.02
N GLU A 931 20.41 13.40 23.23
CA GLU A 931 21.52 14.34 23.06
C GLU A 931 22.69 14.04 24.00
N ALA A 932 22.41 13.78 25.27
CA ALA A 932 23.41 13.37 26.24
C ALA A 932 24.06 12.01 25.90
N ALA A 933 23.28 11.06 25.38
CA ALA A 933 23.78 9.76 24.94
C ALA A 933 24.75 9.89 23.75
N LEU A 934 24.49 10.78 22.79
CA LEU A 934 25.41 11.07 21.68
C LEU A 934 26.72 11.70 22.16
N ILE A 935 26.65 12.61 23.13
CA ILE A 935 27.85 13.21 23.75
C ILE A 935 28.68 12.11 24.44
N LEU A 936 28.04 11.19 25.15
CA LEU A 936 28.69 10.07 25.82
C LEU A 936 29.28 9.06 24.83
N HIS A 937 28.62 8.79 23.70
CA HIS A 937 29.15 7.97 22.63
C HIS A 937 30.51 8.49 22.13
N GLU A 938 30.60 9.80 21.87
CA GLU A 938 31.86 10.44 21.47
C GLU A 938 32.95 10.37 22.56
N GLN A 939 32.58 10.42 23.85
CA GLN A 939 33.53 10.23 24.96
C GLN A 939 34.04 8.78 25.06
N LEU A 940 33.16 7.79 24.89
CA LEU A 940 33.53 6.37 24.82
C LEU A 940 34.50 6.13 23.66
N LYS A 941 34.17 6.65 22.48
CA LYS A 941 35.00 6.55 21.28
C LYS A 941 36.39 7.18 21.48
N LYS A 942 36.47 8.38 22.06
CA LYS A 942 37.75 9.05 22.37
C LYS A 942 38.60 8.31 23.40
N SER A 943 37.98 7.54 24.28
CA SER A 943 38.68 6.71 25.26
C SER A 943 38.98 5.29 24.77
N GLY A 944 38.68 4.97 23.50
CA GLY A 944 38.89 3.65 22.92
C GLY A 944 37.96 2.57 23.50
N LYS A 945 36.84 2.98 24.10
CA LYS A 945 35.87 2.10 24.76
C LYS A 945 34.60 1.94 23.92
N THR A 946 33.90 0.83 24.10
CA THR A 946 32.65 0.52 23.39
C THR A 946 31.47 0.38 24.35
N SER A 947 30.25 0.36 23.80
CA SER A 947 29.01 0.14 24.57
C SER A 947 28.97 -1.19 25.32
N ASP A 948 29.77 -2.18 24.90
CA ASP A 948 29.78 -3.51 25.51
C ASP A 948 30.45 -3.52 26.88
N GLN A 949 31.35 -2.56 27.13
CA GLN A 949 32.07 -2.38 28.39
C GLN A 949 31.27 -1.56 29.41
N ILE A 950 30.02 -1.22 29.10
CA ILE A 950 29.13 -0.50 30.01
C ILE A 950 28.57 -1.48 31.02
N LYS A 951 28.86 -1.22 32.30
CA LYS A 951 28.33 -1.95 33.44
C LYS A 951 26.93 -1.48 33.83
N ARG A 952 26.71 -0.16 33.84
CA ARG A 952 25.46 0.46 34.29
C ARG A 952 25.27 1.84 33.66
N VAL A 953 24.03 2.18 33.34
CA VAL A 953 23.63 3.54 32.95
C VAL A 953 22.57 4.04 33.92
N THR A 954 22.82 5.18 34.55
CA THR A 954 21.84 5.86 35.39
C THR A 954 21.28 7.06 34.64
N ILE A 955 19.96 7.11 34.48
CA ILE A 955 19.22 8.17 33.81
C ILE A 955 18.45 8.96 34.86
N ARG A 956 18.99 10.11 35.26
CA ARG A 956 18.32 11.02 36.18
C ARG A 956 17.40 11.95 35.38
N THR A 957 16.10 11.93 35.69
CA THR A 957 15.03 12.46 34.83
C THR A 957 13.87 13.03 35.66
N HIS A 958 12.83 13.58 35.05
CA HIS A 958 11.64 14.11 35.74
C HIS A 958 10.45 13.12 35.75
N ASP A 959 9.49 13.31 36.66
CA ASP A 959 8.33 12.39 36.89
C ASP A 959 7.59 11.99 35.60
N ALA A 960 7.39 12.93 34.67
CA ALA A 960 6.74 12.65 33.40
C ALA A 960 7.45 11.52 32.63
N VAL A 961 8.78 11.42 32.63
CA VAL A 961 9.48 10.33 31.92
C VAL A 961 9.15 8.98 32.52
N LEU A 962 9.14 8.90 33.85
CA LEU A 962 8.86 7.66 34.58
C LEU A 962 7.44 7.14 34.31
N ARG A 963 6.48 8.06 34.13
CA ARG A 963 5.09 7.70 33.86
C ARG A 963 4.81 7.31 32.42
N ILE A 964 5.60 7.83 31.47
CA ILE A 964 5.24 7.81 30.04
C ILE A 964 6.10 6.84 29.25
N ILE A 965 7.42 6.92 29.44
CA ILE A 965 8.39 6.28 28.56
C ILE A 965 9.43 5.41 29.29
N ASP A 966 9.34 5.28 30.61
CA ASP A 966 10.12 4.27 31.35
C ASP A 966 9.49 2.89 31.18
N LYS A 967 10.03 2.09 30.24
CA LYS A 967 9.52 0.76 29.89
C LYS A 967 10.59 -0.31 30.09
N LYS A 968 10.24 -1.40 30.77
CA LYS A 968 11.08 -2.58 30.98
C LYS A 968 10.54 -3.78 30.22
N GLY A 969 11.42 -4.72 29.86
CA GLY A 969 11.05 -5.93 29.14
C GLY A 969 11.09 -5.78 27.61
N PRO A 970 10.52 -6.77 26.88
CA PRO A 970 10.55 -6.79 25.41
C PRO A 970 9.75 -5.62 24.82
N LEU A 971 10.18 -5.16 23.64
CA LEU A 971 9.51 -4.11 22.87
C LEU A 971 9.10 -4.67 21.50
N ASN A 972 7.79 -4.84 21.31
CA ASN A 972 7.27 -5.68 20.23
C ASN A 972 6.97 -4.92 18.93
N ASN A 973 6.95 -3.59 18.98
CA ASN A 973 6.63 -2.77 17.81
C ASN A 973 7.40 -1.44 17.83
N ARG A 974 7.37 -0.78 16.68
CA ARG A 974 7.97 0.54 16.46
C ARG A 974 7.55 1.58 17.51
N SER A 975 6.26 1.60 17.84
CA SER A 975 5.72 2.59 18.78
C SER A 975 6.24 2.38 20.19
N ASP A 976 6.39 1.12 20.63
CA ASP A 976 6.97 0.79 21.93
C ASP A 976 8.41 1.27 22.05
N ARG A 977 9.20 1.09 20.99
CA ARG A 977 10.60 1.56 20.90
C ARG A 977 10.69 3.08 20.88
N GLY A 978 9.81 3.75 20.13
CA GLY A 978 9.70 5.21 20.10
C GLY A 978 9.29 5.85 21.44
N HIS A 979 8.72 5.06 22.35
CA HIS A 979 8.25 5.47 23.68
C HIS A 979 8.96 4.69 24.81
N CYS A 980 10.21 4.30 24.61
CA CYS A 980 11.05 3.69 25.64
C CYS A 980 12.36 4.47 25.78
N ILE A 981 12.53 5.22 26.87
CA ILE A 981 13.74 6.03 27.07
C ILE A 981 15.01 5.19 27.07
N GLN A 982 14.96 3.97 27.61
CA GLN A 982 16.10 3.06 27.60
C GLN A 982 16.50 2.66 26.18
N TYR A 983 15.53 2.41 25.30
CA TYR A 983 15.80 2.11 23.89
C TYR A 983 16.41 3.33 23.20
N LEU A 984 15.80 4.51 23.41
CA LEU A 984 16.23 5.79 22.85
C LEU A 984 17.62 6.23 23.32
N VAL A 985 18.08 5.79 24.49
CA VAL A 985 19.44 6.00 24.97
C VAL A 985 20.40 4.91 24.49
N ALA A 986 19.95 3.66 24.39
CA ALA A 986 20.78 2.54 23.95
C ALA A 986 21.26 2.71 22.51
N ILE A 987 20.36 3.10 21.59
CA ILE A 987 20.67 3.27 20.17
C ILE A 987 21.82 4.29 19.95
N PRO A 988 21.76 5.54 20.45
CA PRO A 988 22.88 6.47 20.34
C PRO A 988 24.18 6.01 21.00
N LEU A 989 24.11 5.34 22.16
CA LEU A 989 25.32 4.84 22.83
C LEU A 989 26.02 3.77 21.99
N ILE A 990 25.26 2.90 21.30
CA ILE A 990 25.79 1.83 20.46
C ILE A 990 26.23 2.37 19.09
N PHE A 991 25.37 3.13 18.42
CA PHE A 991 25.53 3.46 16.99
C PHE A 991 25.99 4.91 16.74
N GLY A 992 25.96 5.79 17.74
CA GLY A 992 26.31 7.20 17.55
C GLY A 992 25.31 8.00 16.71
N ARG A 993 24.07 7.50 16.57
CA ARG A 993 22.99 8.14 15.82
C ARG A 993 21.62 7.78 16.40
N LEU A 994 20.58 8.51 16.01
CA LEU A 994 19.18 8.10 16.18
C LEU A 994 18.35 8.65 15.02
N SER A 995 17.68 7.76 14.30
CA SER A 995 16.90 8.02 13.10
C SER A 995 15.58 7.26 13.15
N SER A 996 14.68 7.53 12.19
CA SER A 996 13.35 6.91 12.17
C SER A 996 13.36 5.39 11.92
N THR A 997 14.47 4.87 11.43
CA THR A 997 14.67 3.48 10.99
C THR A 997 15.24 2.61 12.11
N ASP A 998 15.86 3.23 13.11
CA ASP A 998 16.35 2.55 14.31
C ASP A 998 15.21 1.98 15.18
N PHE A 999 13.94 2.29 14.87
CA PHE A 999 12.77 1.73 15.52
C PHE A 999 12.21 0.48 14.83
N GLU A 1000 12.77 0.07 13.70
CA GLU A 1000 12.31 -1.10 12.94
C GLU A 1000 12.91 -2.40 13.51
N ASP A 1001 12.25 -3.53 13.24
CA ASP A 1001 12.64 -4.83 13.79
C ASP A 1001 14.06 -5.25 13.41
N SER A 1002 14.52 -4.86 12.22
CA SER A 1002 15.86 -5.20 11.72
C SER A 1002 16.95 -4.64 12.63
N VAL A 1003 16.84 -3.37 13.02
CA VAL A 1003 17.78 -2.73 13.96
C VAL A 1003 17.53 -3.22 15.38
N ALA A 1004 16.26 -3.32 15.80
CA ALA A 1004 15.88 -3.75 17.14
C ALA A 1004 16.33 -5.18 17.48
N SER A 1005 16.57 -6.02 16.47
CA SER A 1005 17.07 -7.39 16.63
C SER A 1005 18.52 -7.48 17.13
N ASP A 1006 19.27 -6.37 17.15
CA ASP A 1006 20.63 -6.35 17.69
C ASP A 1006 20.62 -6.65 19.21
N PRO A 1007 21.19 -7.78 19.65
CA PRO A 1007 21.11 -8.22 21.04
C PRO A 1007 21.83 -7.26 22.01
N ARG A 1008 22.72 -6.40 21.51
CA ARG A 1008 23.38 -5.37 22.34
C ARG A 1008 22.40 -4.36 22.88
N ILE A 1009 21.31 -4.08 22.15
CA ILE A 1009 20.30 -3.10 22.55
C ILE A 1009 19.63 -3.55 23.84
N ASP A 1010 19.05 -4.74 23.86
CA ASP A 1010 18.32 -5.25 25.02
C ASP A 1010 19.26 -5.54 26.20
N ARG A 1011 20.47 -6.03 25.92
CA ARG A 1011 21.52 -6.19 26.94
C ARG A 1011 21.94 -4.87 27.58
N LEU A 1012 21.99 -3.77 26.82
CA LEU A 1012 22.33 -2.47 27.38
C LEU A 1012 21.12 -1.86 28.12
N ARG A 1013 19.90 -2.01 27.58
CA ARG A 1013 18.65 -1.58 28.22
C ARG A 1013 18.48 -2.22 29.60
N SER A 1014 18.80 -3.50 29.75
CA SER A 1014 18.71 -4.20 31.05
C SER A 1014 19.67 -3.65 32.12
N LYS A 1015 20.69 -2.88 31.71
CA LYS A 1015 21.66 -2.20 32.60
C LYS A 1015 21.26 -0.75 32.91
N MET A 1016 20.15 -0.25 32.38
CA MET A 1016 19.69 1.12 32.57
C MET A 1016 18.71 1.26 33.73
N ARG A 1017 18.84 2.34 34.50
CA ARG A 1017 17.89 2.70 35.56
C ARG A 1017 17.50 4.17 35.47
N CYS A 1018 16.19 4.43 35.39
CA CYS A 1018 15.64 5.77 35.51
C CYS A 1018 15.43 6.13 36.99
N ILE A 1019 15.77 7.38 37.37
CA ILE A 1019 15.62 7.91 38.72
C ILE A 1019 15.01 9.31 38.61
N GLU A 1020 13.98 9.60 39.41
CA GLU A 1020 13.40 10.93 39.49
C GLU A 1020 14.38 11.92 40.15
N ASP A 1021 14.53 13.09 39.54
CA ASP A 1021 15.08 14.27 40.14
C ASP A 1021 13.96 15.30 40.37
N LYS A 1022 13.72 15.61 41.65
CA LYS A 1022 12.65 16.53 42.06
C LYS A 1022 12.85 17.95 41.53
N LEU A 1023 14.09 18.39 41.30
CA LEU A 1023 14.36 19.68 40.70
C LEU A 1023 14.02 19.67 39.20
N PHE A 1024 14.32 18.60 38.49
CA PHE A 1024 13.91 18.45 37.08
C PHE A 1024 12.38 18.40 36.95
N THR A 1025 11.69 17.70 37.86
CA THR A 1025 10.23 17.71 37.92
C THR A 1025 9.69 19.12 38.19
N ALA A 1026 10.25 19.85 39.17
CA ALA A 1026 9.82 21.22 39.47
C ALA A 1026 10.05 22.18 38.28
N ASP A 1027 11.21 22.12 37.63
CA ASP A 1027 11.58 22.97 36.50
C ASP A 1027 10.80 22.64 35.21
N TYR A 1028 10.32 21.40 35.07
CA TYR A 1028 9.39 20.98 34.02
C TYR A 1028 8.03 21.71 34.15
N HIS A 1029 7.52 21.85 35.37
CA HIS A 1029 6.25 22.57 35.63
C HIS A 1029 6.41 24.09 35.75
N ASP A 1030 7.61 24.63 36.02
CA ASP A 1030 7.84 26.08 36.12
C ASP A 1030 7.56 26.77 34.78
N PRO A 1031 6.53 27.64 34.67
CA PRO A 1031 6.19 28.34 33.43
C PRO A 1031 7.29 29.25 32.87
N LYS A 1032 8.30 29.62 33.67
CA LYS A 1032 9.46 30.42 33.25
C LYS A 1032 10.62 29.57 32.72
N LYS A 1033 10.64 28.27 33.04
CA LYS A 1033 11.69 27.33 32.62
C LYS A 1033 11.19 26.34 31.59
N ARG A 1034 10.19 25.52 31.95
CA ARG A 1034 9.69 24.38 31.15
C ARG A 1034 10.80 23.46 30.66
N SER A 1035 11.74 23.11 31.54
CA SER A 1035 12.85 22.24 31.17
C SER A 1035 12.37 20.83 30.87
N ILE A 1036 13.05 20.13 29.96
CA ILE A 1036 12.84 18.71 29.69
C ILE A 1036 14.17 18.02 30.01
N ALA A 1037 14.57 18.08 31.27
CA ALA A 1037 15.93 17.77 31.68
C ALA A 1037 16.17 16.27 31.82
N ASN A 1038 17.27 15.79 31.25
CA ASN A 1038 17.80 14.45 31.49
C ASN A 1038 19.30 14.54 31.77
N ALA A 1039 19.77 13.66 32.64
CA ALA A 1039 21.17 13.49 32.96
C ALA A 1039 21.57 12.01 32.88
N LEU A 1040 22.69 11.74 32.24
CA LEU A 1040 23.19 10.39 32.00
C LEU A 1040 24.56 10.19 32.65
N THR A 1041 24.64 9.17 33.49
CA THR A 1041 25.88 8.68 34.10
C THR A 1041 26.15 7.25 33.62
N VAL A 1042 27.34 7.02 33.04
CA VAL A 1042 27.77 5.72 32.50
C VAL A 1042 28.91 5.19 33.36
N GLU A 1043 28.71 4.00 33.91
CA GLU A 1043 29.72 3.25 34.66
C GLU A 1043 30.21 2.08 33.83
N LEU A 1044 31.52 1.87 33.82
CA LEU A 1044 32.19 0.88 32.99
C LEU A 1044 32.63 -0.33 33.82
N ASP A 1045 32.89 -1.45 33.14
CA ASP A 1045 33.24 -2.72 33.78
C ASP A 1045 34.57 -2.67 34.55
N ASP A 1046 35.47 -1.75 34.16
CA ASP A 1046 36.74 -1.49 34.87
C ASP A 1046 36.59 -0.61 36.13
N GLY A 1047 35.35 -0.26 36.49
CA GLY A 1047 35.03 0.57 37.64
C GLY A 1047 35.15 2.07 37.40
N SER A 1048 35.59 2.51 36.21
CA SER A 1048 35.60 3.93 35.86
C SER A 1048 34.19 4.46 35.58
N VAL A 1049 33.96 5.73 35.91
CA VAL A 1049 32.68 6.41 35.72
C VAL A 1049 32.90 7.62 34.83
N LEU A 1050 32.16 7.71 33.73
CA LEU A 1050 32.20 8.88 32.85
C LEU A 1050 31.55 10.07 33.55
N LYS A 1051 32.01 11.29 33.23
CA LYS A 1051 31.43 12.52 33.75
C LYS A 1051 29.96 12.59 33.35
N GLU A 1052 29.08 12.84 34.33
CA GLU A 1052 27.64 12.99 34.07
C GLU A 1052 27.40 14.09 33.03
N VAL A 1053 26.61 13.77 32.02
CA VAL A 1053 26.18 14.72 30.99
C VAL A 1053 24.74 15.12 31.28
N VAL A 1054 24.54 16.39 31.60
CA VAL A 1054 23.22 16.99 31.87
C VAL A 1054 22.81 17.84 30.68
N VAL A 1055 21.63 17.59 30.14
CA VAL A 1055 21.01 18.43 29.11
C VAL A 1055 19.64 18.86 29.61
N GLU A 1056 19.51 20.14 29.96
CA GLU A 1056 18.26 20.69 30.54
C GLU A 1056 17.23 21.07 29.48
N PHE A 1057 17.69 21.63 28.36
CA PHE A 1057 16.83 22.17 27.31
C PHE A 1057 17.15 21.47 25.98
N PRO A 1058 16.17 20.81 25.35
CA PRO A 1058 16.38 20.22 24.03
C PRO A 1058 16.59 21.31 22.99
N LEU A 1059 17.24 20.97 21.88
CA LEU A 1059 17.50 21.90 20.77
C LEU A 1059 16.23 22.62 20.27
N GLY A 1060 15.09 21.92 20.36
CA GLY A 1060 13.76 22.41 20.05
C GLY A 1060 13.13 23.40 21.02
N HIS A 1061 13.80 23.76 22.11
CA HIS A 1061 13.27 24.61 23.17
C HIS A 1061 13.46 26.11 22.87
N ILE A 1062 12.60 26.99 23.42
CA ILE A 1062 12.67 28.45 23.19
C ILE A 1062 14.07 29.02 23.53
N ARG A 1063 14.67 28.53 24.61
CA ARG A 1063 16.01 28.95 25.08
C ARG A 1063 17.15 28.61 24.12
N ARG A 1064 16.95 27.63 23.22
CA ARG A 1064 17.94 27.20 22.22
C ARG A 1064 17.55 27.54 20.78
N ARG A 1065 16.57 28.43 20.57
CA ARG A 1065 16.10 28.81 19.21
C ARG A 1065 17.21 29.27 18.27
N LYS A 1066 18.19 30.02 18.76
CA LYS A 1066 19.33 30.49 17.95
C LYS A 1066 20.13 29.33 17.34
N GLU A 1067 20.27 28.24 18.08
CA GLU A 1067 20.96 27.01 17.66
C GLU A 1067 20.04 26.08 16.86
N GLY A 1068 18.77 25.97 17.27
CA GLY A 1068 17.80 25.05 16.66
C GLY A 1068 17.21 25.53 15.33
N MET A 1069 17.09 26.83 15.09
CA MET A 1069 16.46 27.34 13.87
C MET A 1069 17.18 26.96 12.57
N PRO A 1070 18.52 27.06 12.46
CA PRO A 1070 19.24 26.56 11.29
C PRO A 1070 18.95 25.08 11.01
N LYS A 1071 18.87 24.26 12.06
CA LYS A 1071 18.57 22.83 11.96
C LYS A 1071 17.12 22.55 11.57
N LEU A 1072 16.17 23.36 12.04
CA LEU A 1072 14.78 23.29 11.60
C LEU A 1072 14.65 23.66 10.10
N LEU A 1073 15.45 24.62 9.63
CA LEU A 1073 15.50 24.98 8.21
C LEU A 1073 16.13 23.88 7.35
N GLU A 1074 17.22 23.25 7.81
CA GLU A 1074 17.80 22.07 7.17
C GLU A 1074 16.77 20.94 7.07
N LYS A 1075 16.04 20.66 8.16
CA LYS A 1075 14.94 19.70 8.18
C LYS A 1075 13.86 20.05 7.15
N PHE A 1076 13.42 21.31 7.09
CA PHE A 1076 12.42 21.74 6.12
C PHE A 1076 12.87 21.52 4.68
N LYS A 1077 14.11 21.90 4.34
CA LYS A 1077 14.70 21.68 3.01
C LYS A 1077 14.78 20.19 2.65
N HIS A 1078 15.25 19.37 3.58
CA HIS A 1078 15.35 17.92 3.40
C HIS A 1078 13.97 17.28 3.15
N HIS A 1079 12.92 17.71 3.85
CA HIS A 1079 11.58 17.18 3.59
C HIS A 1079 10.98 17.65 2.27
N LEU A 1080 11.28 18.87 1.81
CA LEU A 1080 10.85 19.34 0.49
C LEU A 1080 11.51 18.54 -0.64
N SER A 1081 12.78 18.12 -0.49
CA SER A 1081 13.50 17.41 -1.55
C SER A 1081 12.94 16.02 -1.86
N HIS A 1082 12.23 15.41 -0.91
CA HIS A 1082 11.57 14.11 -1.12
C HIS A 1082 10.35 14.18 -2.03
N ARG A 1083 9.78 15.38 -2.26
CA ARG A 1083 8.51 15.52 -2.99
C ARG A 1083 8.54 16.49 -4.16
N PHE A 1084 9.35 17.54 -4.10
CA PHE A 1084 9.33 18.62 -5.08
C PHE A 1084 10.64 18.72 -5.86
N SER A 1085 10.57 19.12 -7.14
CA SER A 1085 11.76 19.42 -7.94
C SER A 1085 12.57 20.57 -7.34
N GLU A 1086 13.90 20.61 -7.58
CA GLU A 1086 14.76 21.69 -7.04
C GLU A 1086 14.24 23.09 -7.37
N LYS A 1087 13.68 23.28 -8.58
CA LYS A 1087 13.06 24.53 -9.00
C LYS A 1087 11.89 24.91 -8.09
N GLN A 1088 11.00 23.97 -7.81
CA GLN A 1088 9.84 24.21 -6.95
C GLN A 1088 10.25 24.38 -5.48
N GLN A 1089 11.23 23.61 -4.99
CA GLN A 1089 11.82 23.82 -3.67
C GLN A 1089 12.35 25.26 -3.51
N GLY A 1090 13.05 25.78 -4.51
CA GLY A 1090 13.55 27.16 -4.51
C GLY A 1090 12.44 28.21 -4.43
N LEU A 1091 11.30 28.00 -5.11
CA LEU A 1091 10.14 28.87 -5.05
C LEU A 1091 9.48 28.85 -3.67
N ILE A 1092 9.25 27.64 -3.12
CA ILE A 1092 8.68 27.46 -1.78
C ILE A 1092 9.56 28.15 -0.73
N LEU A 1093 10.86 27.86 -0.72
CA LEU A 1093 11.79 28.46 0.25
C LEU A 1093 11.84 29.98 0.14
N LYS A 1094 11.84 30.53 -1.08
CA LYS A 1094 11.80 31.98 -1.30
C LYS A 1094 10.52 32.62 -0.77
N ALA A 1095 9.38 31.93 -0.91
CA ALA A 1095 8.09 32.40 -0.41
C ALA A 1095 7.96 32.27 1.12
N SER A 1096 8.49 31.20 1.72
CA SER A 1096 8.32 30.91 3.15
C SER A 1096 9.30 31.66 4.06
N LEU A 1097 10.50 32.02 3.60
CA LEU A 1097 11.56 32.54 4.47
C LEU A 1097 11.58 34.07 4.64
N ASP A 1098 10.88 34.81 3.79
CA ASP A 1098 10.70 36.26 3.92
C ASP A 1098 9.37 36.53 4.63
N GLN A 1099 9.43 36.81 5.94
CA GLN A 1099 8.25 36.96 6.79
C GLN A 1099 7.23 37.98 6.24
N ALA A 1100 7.70 39.14 5.78
CA ALA A 1100 6.82 40.21 5.32
C ALA A 1100 6.12 39.82 4.01
N LYS A 1101 6.85 39.19 3.08
CA LYS A 1101 6.26 38.66 1.85
C LYS A 1101 5.32 37.49 2.12
N PHE A 1102 5.70 36.59 3.03
CA PHE A 1102 4.91 35.45 3.41
C PHE A 1102 3.56 35.89 3.99
N GLU A 1103 3.56 36.79 4.98
CA GLU A 1103 2.34 37.31 5.61
C GLU A 1103 1.37 37.97 4.62
N ALA A 1104 1.90 38.66 3.61
CA ALA A 1104 1.12 39.36 2.60
C ALA A 1104 0.59 38.43 1.49
N MET A 1105 1.18 37.24 1.32
CA MET A 1105 0.84 36.31 0.25
C MET A 1105 -0.60 35.77 0.41
N PRO A 1106 -1.41 35.75 -0.67
CA PRO A 1106 -2.70 35.06 -0.67
C PRO A 1106 -2.57 33.58 -0.30
N VAL A 1107 -3.49 33.07 0.51
CA VAL A 1107 -3.43 31.68 0.99
C VAL A 1107 -3.45 30.70 -0.18
N ASN A 1108 -4.33 30.91 -1.16
CA ASN A 1108 -4.44 30.02 -2.32
C ASN A 1108 -3.15 29.99 -3.16
N GLU A 1109 -2.47 31.13 -3.32
CA GLU A 1109 -1.21 31.20 -4.07
C GLU A 1109 -0.10 30.46 -3.35
N TYR A 1110 -0.01 30.59 -2.02
CA TYR A 1110 0.98 29.84 -1.24
C TYR A 1110 0.71 28.33 -1.29
N VAL A 1111 -0.56 27.91 -1.16
CA VAL A 1111 -0.94 26.50 -1.27
C VAL A 1111 -0.68 25.97 -2.69
N ASP A 1112 -0.87 26.78 -3.74
CA ASP A 1112 -0.56 26.41 -5.12
C ASP A 1112 0.95 26.15 -5.34
N LEU A 1113 1.85 26.73 -4.54
CA LEU A 1113 3.28 26.37 -4.57
C LEU A 1113 3.55 24.99 -3.99
N LEU A 1114 2.66 24.49 -3.13
CA LEU A 1114 2.81 23.26 -2.37
C LEU A 1114 2.09 22.07 -3.00
N VAL A 1115 1.45 22.20 -4.16
CA VAL A 1115 0.78 21.08 -4.85
C VAL A 1115 1.64 20.49 -5.97
N LEU A 1116 1.27 19.29 -6.44
CA LEU A 1116 1.95 18.60 -7.55
C LEU A 1116 1.39 18.98 -8.93
#